data_AF-M1MZ53-F1
#
_entry.id   AF-M1MZ53-F1
#
_cell.length_a   1.000
_cell.length_b   1.000
_cell.length_c   1.000
_cell.angle_alpha   90.00
_cell.angle_beta   90.00
_cell.angle_gamma   90.00
#
_symmetry.space_group_name_H-M   'P 1'
#
loop_
_entity.id
_entity.type
_entity.pdbx_description
1 polymer ?
#
loop_
_entity_poly.entity_id
_entity_poly.type
_entity_poly.pdbx_seq_one_letter_code
_entity_poly.pdbx_strand_id
1 'polypeptide(L)'
;MYITTGSSITIENTGDTYDAKAADGKIYEYRAQIKAGFQVPPPGAPPFNDSPYCENPDDFYRIAELSIWRKEKVGGDGLFHNITDSVVFGATNNHHPAVLGSSDATYYSTGNSDAANEAASNDYVEVMQSISKAQDSGEVDGIKYAKDVKSYFVTDKDGNTENILGLGTDGSGYAMMSGNPYGLQSVLIDGANKKVYAQTVSFKTENGYSYIDLGDKDDTSFDDFQTGGGQLFVLDGGYIKKWNNKDAFEKLYKVDGGMNKMSVDNPGGIIVWNQDDEMYSVIDIPPTAPAGDKTAVVVKTGWIKNDDGTWSYFKADGTKATGWQNIRNNWYYLNASGVMQTGWINDNGIWYYCTGSGEMLSNTTIDGYALGANGAWQGNSSDISGKLNLVKSDKVANYNYYIYDAAKDKYQSIRSDILTPKYYIFAGNKTKAEANELIAKLGLLKNVQDWAGQVYVVNPIDGKTYGNDDKEAFIDLVGGAISNVKIIGIDDGATFANNYLSQSCYFVAGMMLYGGQINENVAKTDVVPVYLSNSGNTAIDYYKQLNNSTVESKSDKYSLYTNADKPLQAVAVASNQETLAEAFNNAWDSVLSKNYRQHNNTAEFYNLSARSATKDYELIKTPIFKDLGITYNQEINQSVSGMNGKYTWFEYVPNTVTSSKAKSVPLVISLHGNQNDPRIQGDSTGWPELAAKENFIVVSPEWQSKDSNYFNVDGLGDDGVINLIKDLQVKYPQIDPSRIYVNGLSLGGAESFKLGLKNSNIFAGVAITSGVNVFADEVTKIADTYKGGEVPLLYMCGDHDFFQMIPVDGSSKFGTQFLFGKQVWDEDKNVHIFSSLQAYEKVNGLPVSEMNMKANEYYGIALDNQRWTKLGDKDMYVGTLSNNNGVVMELAAVKDLAHWNYKPEAEYQWNFLKKYSRNTETGKLNFNK
;
A
#
# COMPACT_ATOMS: atom_id res chain seq x y z
N MET A 1 37.25 -26.48 -28.08
CA MET A 1 36.04 -26.49 -28.95
C MET A 1 35.59 -25.04 -29.06
N TYR A 2 35.52 -24.45 -30.26
CA TYR A 2 35.00 -23.09 -30.42
C TYR A 2 33.47 -23.14 -30.28
N ILE A 3 32.95 -22.81 -29.11
CA ILE A 3 31.51 -22.54 -28.95
C ILE A 3 31.30 -21.15 -29.56
N THR A 4 31.14 -21.09 -30.88
CA THR A 4 30.74 -19.86 -31.59
C THR A 4 29.23 -19.85 -31.65
N THR A 5 28.59 -19.50 -30.54
CA THR A 5 27.13 -19.45 -30.45
C THR A 5 26.65 -18.06 -30.78
N GLY A 6 26.06 -17.89 -31.98
CA GLY A 6 25.22 -16.73 -32.31
C GLY A 6 23.91 -16.65 -31.51
N SER A 7 23.79 -17.41 -30.42
CA SER A 7 22.67 -17.42 -29.49
C SER A 7 23.27 -17.59 -28.10
N SER A 8 23.08 -16.62 -27.21
CA SER A 8 23.58 -16.67 -25.83
C SER A 8 23.14 -17.96 -25.13
N ILE A 9 24.08 -18.77 -24.65
CA ILE A 9 23.76 -19.85 -23.69
C ILE A 9 23.85 -19.21 -22.31
N THR A 10 22.73 -18.75 -21.77
CA THR A 10 22.60 -18.44 -20.35
C THR A 10 22.53 -19.77 -19.61
N ILE A 11 23.51 -20.07 -18.75
CA ILE A 11 23.46 -21.25 -17.89
C ILE A 11 22.70 -20.85 -16.62
N GLU A 12 21.40 -21.11 -16.62
CA GLU A 12 20.51 -20.89 -15.47
C GLU A 12 20.62 -22.09 -14.51
N ASN A 13 20.61 -21.83 -13.21
CA ASN A 13 20.84 -22.85 -12.17
C ASN A 13 19.56 -23.65 -11.88
N THR A 14 19.16 -24.45 -12.86
CA THR A 14 18.11 -25.46 -12.81
C THR A 14 18.72 -26.71 -13.45
N GLY A 15 18.27 -27.91 -13.12
CA GLY A 15 18.86 -29.18 -13.59
C GLY A 15 18.70 -29.45 -15.10
N ASP A 16 18.79 -28.42 -15.93
CA ASP A 16 18.44 -28.41 -17.35
C ASP A 16 19.62 -28.83 -18.23
N THR A 17 19.28 -29.47 -19.35
CA THR A 17 20.23 -29.81 -20.40
C THR A 17 19.94 -28.99 -21.66
N TYR A 18 21.00 -28.60 -22.36
CA TYR A 18 20.91 -27.74 -23.54
C TYR A 18 21.48 -28.44 -24.76
N ASP A 19 20.77 -28.38 -25.89
CA ASP A 19 21.28 -28.89 -27.15
C ASP A 19 22.07 -27.83 -27.91
N ALA A 20 23.30 -28.15 -28.30
CA ALA A 20 24.06 -27.32 -29.22
C ALA A 20 24.71 -28.15 -30.33
N LYS A 21 24.75 -27.55 -31.52
CA LYS A 21 25.42 -28.12 -32.69
C LYS A 21 26.87 -27.68 -32.68
N ALA A 22 27.79 -28.64 -32.58
CA ALA A 22 29.22 -28.35 -32.62
C ALA A 22 29.70 -28.07 -34.06
N ALA A 23 30.90 -27.49 -34.17
CA ALA A 23 31.52 -27.16 -35.45
C ALA A 23 31.76 -28.37 -36.37
N ASP A 24 31.81 -29.58 -35.82
CA ASP A 24 31.89 -30.85 -36.55
C ASP A 24 30.52 -31.32 -37.12
N GLY A 25 29.46 -30.54 -36.89
CA GLY A 25 28.11 -30.79 -37.40
C GLY A 25 27.26 -31.70 -36.51
N LYS A 26 27.82 -32.27 -35.44
CA LYS A 26 27.12 -33.16 -34.50
C LYS A 26 26.32 -32.37 -33.47
N ILE A 27 25.26 -32.98 -32.95
CA ILE A 27 24.43 -32.40 -31.90
C ILE A 27 24.85 -33.02 -30.56
N TYR A 28 25.24 -32.16 -29.63
CA TYR A 28 25.61 -32.53 -28.28
C TYR A 28 24.59 -31.98 -27.30
N GLU A 29 24.28 -32.80 -26.29
CA GLU A 29 23.54 -32.41 -25.09
C GLU A 29 24.56 -31.98 -24.03
N TYR A 30 24.41 -30.77 -23.51
CA TYR A 30 25.28 -30.18 -22.50
C TYR A 30 24.55 -30.08 -21.16
N ARG A 31 25.30 -30.26 -20.07
CA ARG A 31 24.84 -29.98 -18.71
C ARG A 31 25.93 -29.23 -17.95
N ALA A 32 25.50 -28.35 -17.07
CA ALA A 32 26.37 -27.61 -16.18
C ALA A 32 25.98 -27.89 -14.72
N GLN A 33 26.95 -27.94 -13.82
CA GLN A 33 26.70 -28.03 -12.38
C GLN A 33 27.58 -27.04 -11.65
N ILE A 34 26.96 -26.35 -10.71
CA ILE A 34 27.65 -25.58 -9.68
C ILE A 34 27.89 -26.52 -8.49
N LYS A 35 29.15 -26.79 -8.15
CA LYS A 35 29.50 -27.77 -7.09
C LYS A 35 29.45 -27.18 -5.69
N ALA A 36 30.02 -26.00 -5.49
CA ALA A 36 29.94 -25.20 -4.26
C ALA A 36 30.37 -23.76 -4.57
N GLY A 37 29.94 -22.79 -3.76
CA GLY A 37 30.41 -21.41 -3.83
C GLY A 37 30.82 -20.92 -2.45
N PHE A 38 31.95 -20.23 -2.35
CA PHE A 38 32.31 -19.51 -1.13
C PHE A 38 31.44 -18.26 -1.04
N GLN A 39 30.76 -18.06 0.10
CA GLN A 39 30.34 -16.71 0.46
C GLN A 39 31.62 -15.90 0.73
N VAL A 40 31.78 -14.77 0.05
CA VAL A 40 32.72 -13.74 0.51
C VAL A 40 32.15 -13.24 1.83
N PRO A 41 32.76 -13.51 3.00
CA PRO A 41 32.22 -13.00 4.25
C PRO A 41 32.44 -11.47 4.29
N PRO A 42 31.56 -10.69 4.94
CA PRO A 42 31.90 -9.33 5.33
C PRO A 42 32.85 -9.35 6.55
N PRO A 43 33.68 -8.31 6.76
CA PRO A 43 34.61 -8.26 7.87
C PRO A 43 33.85 -8.03 9.17
N GLY A 44 34.09 -8.85 10.19
CA GLY A 44 33.89 -8.46 11.60
C GLY A 44 32.64 -8.97 12.33
N ALA A 45 32.02 -10.09 11.97
CA ALA A 45 30.91 -10.65 12.76
C ALA A 45 31.37 -11.31 14.09
N PRO A 46 30.82 -10.88 15.24
CA PRO A 46 30.32 -11.78 16.28
C PRO A 46 28.77 -11.76 16.30
N PRO A 47 28.12 -12.71 17.00
CA PRO A 47 26.90 -13.36 16.53
C PRO A 47 25.66 -12.49 16.69
N PHE A 48 24.67 -12.80 15.84
CA PHE A 48 23.29 -12.30 15.74
C PHE A 48 23.05 -11.21 14.68
N ASN A 49 22.12 -11.59 13.79
CA ASN A 49 21.16 -10.80 13.02
C ASN A 49 21.26 -9.27 13.06
N ASP A 50 21.05 -8.69 11.87
CA ASP A 50 20.79 -7.27 11.58
C ASP A 50 22.03 -6.40 11.30
N SER A 51 22.46 -6.41 10.03
CA SER A 51 23.08 -5.26 9.36
C SER A 51 22.64 -5.22 7.88
N PRO A 52 21.93 -4.17 7.42
CA PRO A 52 21.22 -4.14 6.14
C PRO A 52 21.97 -3.45 4.98
N TYR A 53 23.31 -3.50 4.93
CA TYR A 53 24.05 -2.71 3.93
C TYR A 53 24.66 -3.56 2.82
N CYS A 54 23.80 -3.96 1.89
CA CYS A 54 24.14 -4.07 0.47
C CYS A 54 23.01 -3.33 -0.27
N GLU A 55 23.11 -1.99 -0.28
CA GLU A 55 22.11 -1.08 -0.87
C GLU A 55 22.17 -1.13 -2.41
N ASN A 56 21.59 -2.22 -2.90
CA ASN A 56 21.10 -2.63 -4.22
C ASN A 56 22.05 -2.57 -5.43
N PRO A 57 22.24 -3.74 -6.05
CA PRO A 57 21.51 -4.06 -7.26
C PRO A 57 20.40 -5.07 -6.94
N ASP A 58 19.45 -5.24 -7.85
CA ASP A 58 18.33 -6.19 -7.73
C ASP A 58 18.76 -7.64 -7.47
N ASP A 59 20.08 -7.91 -7.51
CA ASP A 59 20.76 -9.17 -7.37
C ASP A 59 21.82 -9.14 -6.22
N PHE A 60 22.11 -10.29 -5.60
CA PHE A 60 23.30 -10.51 -4.78
C PHE A 60 24.38 -11.26 -5.58
N TYR A 61 25.66 -11.07 -5.25
CA TYR A 61 26.77 -11.69 -5.99
C TYR A 61 27.51 -12.75 -5.18
N ARG A 62 28.01 -13.79 -5.86
CA ARG A 62 28.92 -14.79 -5.28
C ARG A 62 29.92 -15.29 -6.30
N ILE A 63 31.01 -15.89 -5.80
CA ILE A 63 31.96 -16.65 -6.62
C ILE A 63 31.61 -18.13 -6.51
N ALA A 64 31.60 -18.83 -7.65
CA ALA A 64 31.17 -20.22 -7.73
C ALA A 64 32.06 -21.02 -8.68
N GLU A 65 32.18 -22.32 -8.39
CA GLU A 65 32.85 -23.29 -9.25
C GLU A 65 31.85 -23.93 -10.21
N LEU A 66 32.09 -23.79 -11.52
CA LEU A 66 31.25 -24.29 -12.60
C LEU A 66 31.91 -25.46 -13.34
N SER A 67 31.29 -26.64 -13.31
CA SER A 67 31.68 -27.82 -14.11
C SER A 67 30.77 -27.96 -15.34
N ILE A 68 31.35 -28.27 -16.52
CA ILE A 68 30.60 -28.46 -17.76
C ILE A 68 30.83 -29.86 -18.31
N TRP A 69 29.73 -30.58 -18.61
CA TRP A 69 29.76 -31.88 -19.28
C TRP A 69 28.98 -31.87 -20.59
N ARG A 70 29.35 -32.76 -21.52
CA ARG A 70 28.59 -33.01 -22.75
C ARG A 70 28.37 -34.49 -23.02
N LYS A 71 27.35 -34.79 -23.82
CA LYS A 71 27.03 -36.12 -24.35
C LYS A 71 26.61 -35.99 -25.82
N GLU A 72 27.11 -36.84 -26.72
CA GLU A 72 26.67 -36.82 -28.12
C GLU A 72 25.25 -37.41 -28.25
N LYS A 73 24.31 -36.68 -28.86
CA LYS A 73 22.90 -37.14 -28.93
C LYS A 73 22.68 -38.34 -29.84
N VAL A 74 23.49 -38.47 -30.89
CA VAL A 74 23.34 -39.53 -31.90
C VAL A 74 24.70 -40.12 -32.22
N GLY A 75 24.89 -41.42 -31.92
CA GLY A 75 26.11 -42.16 -32.28
C GLY A 75 27.24 -42.19 -31.23
N GLY A 76 27.04 -41.58 -30.05
CA GLY A 76 27.98 -41.65 -28.92
C GLY A 76 27.72 -42.81 -27.96
N ASP A 77 28.55 -42.90 -26.90
CA ASP A 77 28.44 -43.92 -25.84
C ASP A 77 27.28 -43.69 -24.84
N GLY A 78 26.52 -42.61 -25.03
CA GLY A 78 25.37 -42.25 -24.20
C GLY A 78 25.74 -41.70 -22.82
N LEU A 79 27.03 -41.45 -22.54
CA LEU A 79 27.51 -40.94 -21.25
C LEU A 79 27.89 -39.45 -21.34
N PHE A 80 27.76 -38.75 -20.21
CA PHE A 80 28.24 -37.37 -20.07
C PHE A 80 29.72 -37.38 -19.69
N HIS A 81 30.53 -36.69 -20.49
CA HIS A 81 31.98 -36.54 -20.29
C HIS A 81 32.31 -35.12 -19.82
N ASN A 82 33.22 -34.98 -18.86
CA ASN A 82 33.67 -33.66 -18.38
C ASN A 82 34.48 -33.01 -19.49
N ILE A 83 34.11 -31.79 -19.85
CA ILE A 83 34.79 -31.03 -20.90
C ILE A 83 35.27 -29.67 -20.44
N THR A 84 35.24 -29.41 -19.14
CA THR A 84 35.55 -28.11 -18.53
C THR A 84 36.89 -27.55 -19.04
N ASP A 85 37.95 -28.37 -19.01
CA ASP A 85 39.29 -28.04 -19.52
C ASP A 85 39.38 -27.82 -21.05
N SER A 86 38.30 -28.10 -21.78
CA SER A 86 38.23 -28.03 -23.25
C SER A 86 37.30 -26.92 -23.78
N VAL A 87 36.65 -26.20 -22.86
CA VAL A 87 35.80 -25.04 -23.17
C VAL A 87 36.70 -23.81 -23.32
N VAL A 88 36.54 -23.12 -24.44
CA VAL A 88 37.31 -21.92 -24.77
C VAL A 88 36.31 -20.82 -25.11
N PHE A 89 36.41 -19.70 -24.41
CA PHE A 89 35.58 -18.51 -24.61
C PHE A 89 36.41 -17.40 -25.27
N GLY A 90 35.80 -16.55 -26.10
CA GLY A 90 36.45 -15.35 -26.67
C GLY A 90 37.48 -15.54 -27.80
N ALA A 91 37.89 -16.76 -28.13
CA ALA A 91 39.00 -16.95 -29.08
C ALA A 91 38.67 -16.57 -30.55
N THR A 92 39.30 -15.51 -31.06
CA THR A 92 39.38 -15.23 -32.51
C THR A 92 40.56 -16.00 -33.12
N ASN A 93 40.27 -17.10 -33.80
CA ASN A 93 41.06 -17.84 -34.84
C ASN A 93 42.61 -17.88 -34.85
N ASN A 94 43.39 -17.37 -33.89
CA ASN A 94 44.85 -17.34 -34.04
C ASN A 94 45.70 -17.19 -32.76
N HIS A 95 45.16 -17.43 -31.55
CA HIS A 95 46.00 -17.56 -30.36
C HIS A 95 45.64 -18.85 -29.61
N HIS A 96 46.66 -19.60 -29.19
CA HIS A 96 46.47 -20.77 -28.34
C HIS A 96 45.75 -20.35 -27.05
N PRO A 97 44.56 -20.87 -26.77
CA PRO A 97 43.81 -20.49 -25.57
C PRO A 97 44.51 -21.04 -24.33
N ALA A 98 44.62 -20.21 -23.29
CA ALA A 98 45.00 -20.68 -21.97
C ALA A 98 43.93 -21.68 -21.50
N VAL A 99 44.36 -22.89 -21.13
CA VAL A 99 43.48 -23.87 -20.50
C VAL A 99 43.12 -23.33 -19.12
N LEU A 100 41.83 -23.11 -18.85
CA LEU A 100 41.33 -22.70 -17.54
C LEU A 100 41.56 -23.85 -16.57
N GLY A 101 42.68 -23.82 -15.87
CA GLY A 101 43.08 -24.94 -15.05
C GLY A 101 44.52 -24.91 -14.58
N SER A 102 44.80 -24.11 -13.56
CA SER A 102 46.00 -24.30 -12.74
C SER A 102 45.72 -23.99 -11.28
N SER A 103 45.55 -25.06 -10.51
CA SER A 103 46.14 -25.29 -9.19
C SER A 103 46.98 -24.13 -8.63
N ASP A 104 46.43 -23.39 -7.66
CA ASP A 104 47.17 -22.89 -6.47
C ASP A 104 46.22 -22.28 -5.40
N ALA A 105 45.08 -22.92 -5.12
CA ALA A 105 44.20 -22.54 -4.01
C ALA A 105 44.05 -23.68 -2.99
N THR A 106 45.06 -23.84 -2.12
CA THR A 106 44.91 -24.59 -0.86
C THR A 106 44.42 -23.67 0.25
N TYR A 107 43.16 -23.80 0.72
CA TYR A 107 42.64 -23.43 2.07
C TYR A 107 41.11 -23.70 2.09
N TYR A 108 40.41 -24.34 3.04
CA TYR A 108 40.62 -24.72 4.44
C TYR A 108 40.22 -26.20 4.67
N SER A 109 41.08 -26.96 5.35
CA SER A 109 40.68 -28.19 6.03
C SER A 109 40.32 -27.90 7.49
N THR A 110 39.08 -28.16 7.89
CA THR A 110 38.77 -28.63 9.24
C THR A 110 37.94 -29.89 9.15
N GLY A 111 38.66 -31.02 9.14
CA GLY A 111 38.24 -32.33 9.65
C GLY A 111 36.88 -32.90 9.22
N ASN A 112 36.87 -33.68 8.14
CA ASN A 112 36.62 -35.12 8.28
C ASN A 112 37.16 -35.85 7.04
N SER A 113 37.98 -36.87 7.29
CA SER A 113 38.54 -37.78 6.30
C SER A 113 37.49 -38.76 5.81
N ASP A 114 37.34 -38.91 4.48
CA ASP A 114 37.17 -40.19 3.78
C ASP A 114 36.81 -39.96 2.30
N ALA A 115 37.81 -39.98 1.42
CA ALA A 115 37.77 -40.59 0.08
C ALA A 115 39.09 -40.29 -0.65
N ALA A 116 39.73 -41.34 -1.14
CA ALA A 116 41.09 -41.35 -1.68
C ALA A 116 41.14 -41.05 -3.19
N ASN A 117 42.24 -40.42 -3.61
CA ASN A 117 42.95 -40.56 -4.89
C ASN A 117 42.15 -40.74 -6.20
N GLU A 118 42.02 -39.66 -6.98
CA GLU A 118 42.26 -39.65 -8.43
C GLU A 118 42.97 -38.33 -8.83
N ALA A 119 43.82 -38.40 -9.85
CA ALA A 119 44.69 -37.32 -10.29
C ALA A 119 43.91 -36.07 -10.76
N ALA A 120 44.40 -34.88 -10.41
CA ALA A 120 43.79 -33.59 -10.70
C ALA A 120 43.61 -33.33 -12.22
N SER A 121 42.39 -33.55 -12.73
CA SER A 121 41.82 -32.80 -13.85
C SER A 121 41.08 -31.59 -13.29
N ASN A 122 41.19 -30.40 -13.90
CA ASN A 122 40.51 -29.23 -13.35
C ASN A 122 39.01 -29.37 -13.65
N ASP A 123 38.31 -29.83 -12.63
CA ASP A 123 36.92 -30.23 -12.76
C ASP A 123 35.96 -29.04 -12.87
N TYR A 124 36.43 -27.80 -12.74
CA TYR A 124 35.63 -26.59 -12.70
C TYR A 124 36.36 -25.36 -13.27
N VAL A 125 35.59 -24.31 -13.61
CA VAL A 125 36.07 -22.93 -13.85
C VAL A 125 35.41 -21.97 -12.87
N GLU A 126 36.11 -20.90 -12.50
CA GLU A 126 35.59 -19.88 -11.58
C GLU A 126 34.68 -18.89 -12.32
N VAL A 127 33.49 -18.66 -11.76
CA VAL A 127 32.51 -17.71 -12.29
C VAL A 127 31.99 -16.80 -11.18
N MET A 128 31.67 -15.55 -11.54
CA MET A 128 30.90 -14.64 -10.71
C MET A 128 29.41 -14.79 -11.05
N GLN A 129 28.60 -15.13 -10.06
CA GLN A 129 27.15 -15.23 -10.21
C GLN A 129 26.47 -13.99 -9.67
N SER A 130 25.53 -13.47 -10.45
CA SER A 130 24.54 -12.45 -10.09
C SER A 130 23.21 -13.16 -9.87
N ILE A 131 22.64 -13.05 -8.67
CA ILE A 131 21.48 -13.82 -8.24
C ILE A 131 20.39 -12.88 -7.78
N SER A 132 19.25 -12.89 -8.46
CA SER A 132 18.12 -12.00 -8.17
C SER A 132 17.61 -12.14 -6.74
N LYS A 133 17.41 -11.00 -6.09
CA LYS A 133 16.70 -10.89 -4.81
C LYS A 133 15.21 -11.11 -4.99
N ALA A 134 14.65 -10.73 -6.15
CA ALA A 134 13.29 -11.09 -6.50
C ALA A 134 13.20 -12.62 -6.59
N GLN A 135 12.18 -13.19 -5.95
CA GLN A 135 11.94 -14.63 -5.94
C GLN A 135 11.14 -15.04 -7.18
N ASP A 136 11.41 -16.23 -7.71
CA ASP A 136 10.53 -16.83 -8.71
C ASP A 136 9.14 -17.10 -8.09
N SER A 137 8.14 -17.11 -8.96
CA SER A 137 6.80 -17.60 -8.71
C SER A 137 6.73 -19.09 -8.39
N GLY A 138 7.70 -19.89 -8.86
CA GLY A 138 7.81 -21.32 -8.58
C GLY A 138 8.48 -21.64 -7.24
N GLU A 139 8.23 -22.86 -6.75
CA GLU A 139 8.87 -23.42 -5.56
C GLU A 139 9.44 -24.80 -5.87
N VAL A 140 10.59 -25.12 -5.30
CA VAL A 140 11.16 -26.48 -5.30
C VAL A 140 11.30 -26.90 -3.84
N ASP A 141 10.64 -28.00 -3.46
CA ASP A 141 10.59 -28.52 -2.09
C ASP A 141 10.16 -27.47 -1.03
N GLY A 142 9.26 -26.55 -1.41
CA GLY A 142 8.72 -25.51 -0.53
C GLY A 142 9.68 -24.34 -0.28
N ILE A 143 10.79 -24.27 -1.02
CA ILE A 143 11.75 -23.17 -0.98
C ILE A 143 11.65 -22.39 -2.28
N LYS A 144 11.47 -21.07 -2.16
CA LYS A 144 11.54 -20.16 -3.31
C LYS A 144 12.98 -19.95 -3.74
N TYR A 145 13.21 -19.98 -5.04
CA TYR A 145 14.51 -19.69 -5.63
C TYR A 145 14.52 -18.28 -6.22
N ALA A 146 15.72 -17.74 -6.44
CA ALA A 146 15.90 -16.45 -7.09
C ALA A 146 15.28 -16.48 -8.50
N LYS A 147 14.54 -15.44 -8.85
CA LYS A 147 13.86 -15.29 -10.15
C LYS A 147 14.81 -15.51 -11.33
N ASP A 148 16.05 -15.02 -11.21
CA ASP A 148 17.08 -15.13 -12.23
C ASP A 148 18.45 -15.40 -11.57
N VAL A 149 19.27 -16.28 -12.16
CA VAL A 149 20.69 -16.49 -11.79
C VAL A 149 21.53 -16.38 -13.05
N LYS A 150 22.42 -15.38 -13.12
CA LYS A 150 23.32 -15.16 -14.25
C LYS A 150 24.76 -15.44 -13.84
N SER A 151 25.49 -16.20 -14.66
CA SER A 151 26.90 -16.51 -14.42
C SER A 151 27.78 -15.75 -15.43
N TYR A 152 28.81 -15.08 -14.93
CA TYR A 152 29.83 -14.36 -15.69
C TYR A 152 31.17 -15.02 -15.42
N PHE A 153 31.90 -15.36 -16.47
CA PHE A 153 33.21 -15.96 -16.30
C PHE A 153 34.24 -14.90 -15.87
N VAL A 154 35.18 -15.31 -15.01
CA VAL A 154 36.26 -14.43 -14.52
C VAL A 154 37.37 -14.34 -15.57
N THR A 155 37.03 -13.74 -16.71
CA THR A 155 37.94 -13.52 -17.84
C THR A 155 37.68 -12.16 -18.47
N ASP A 156 38.61 -11.71 -19.29
CA ASP A 156 38.40 -10.59 -20.21
C ASP A 156 37.56 -11.00 -21.44
N LYS A 157 37.35 -10.04 -22.35
CA LYS A 157 36.62 -10.25 -23.61
C LYS A 157 37.27 -11.26 -24.56
N ASP A 158 38.58 -11.49 -24.42
CA ASP A 158 39.38 -12.36 -25.28
C ASP A 158 39.54 -13.78 -24.65
N GLY A 159 39.00 -13.98 -23.45
CA GLY A 159 39.02 -15.26 -22.72
C GLY A 159 40.25 -15.47 -21.83
N ASN A 160 41.05 -14.44 -21.59
CA ASN A 160 42.17 -14.52 -20.65
C ASN A 160 41.65 -14.41 -19.21
N THR A 161 42.13 -15.25 -18.29
CA THR A 161 41.74 -15.20 -16.87
C THR A 161 42.03 -13.83 -16.26
N GLU A 162 41.04 -13.28 -15.56
CA GLU A 162 41.17 -12.04 -14.79
C GLU A 162 41.36 -12.34 -13.30
N ASN A 163 42.11 -11.50 -12.60
CA ASN A 163 42.33 -11.63 -11.16
C ASN A 163 41.62 -10.49 -10.43
N ILE A 164 40.52 -10.80 -9.75
CA ILE A 164 39.77 -9.79 -9.00
C ILE A 164 40.58 -9.41 -7.76
N LEU A 165 40.79 -8.10 -7.57
CA LEU A 165 41.51 -7.56 -6.42
C LEU A 165 41.03 -8.17 -5.09
N GLY A 166 41.94 -8.83 -4.37
CA GLY A 166 41.69 -9.47 -3.07
C GLY A 166 41.16 -10.90 -3.11
N LEU A 167 40.96 -11.47 -4.30
CA LEU A 167 40.56 -12.87 -4.50
C LEU A 167 41.69 -13.59 -5.27
N GLY A 168 42.54 -14.35 -4.55
CA GLY A 168 43.71 -15.04 -5.13
C GLY A 168 44.95 -15.03 -4.21
N THR A 169 46.10 -15.46 -4.74
CA THR A 169 47.40 -15.63 -4.01
C THR A 169 48.12 -14.32 -3.65
N ASP A 170 47.57 -13.18 -4.08
CA ASP A 170 48.17 -11.86 -3.87
C ASP A 170 47.80 -11.27 -2.49
N GLY A 171 48.44 -11.80 -1.46
CA GLY A 171 48.73 -11.05 -0.23
C GLY A 171 47.85 -11.33 0.99
N SER A 172 48.48 -11.27 2.16
CA SER A 172 47.84 -11.34 3.47
C SER A 172 47.06 -10.05 3.76
N GLY A 173 45.83 -9.95 3.26
CA GLY A 173 44.95 -8.80 3.47
C GLY A 173 43.47 -9.20 3.58
N TYR A 174 42.62 -8.25 3.95
CA TYR A 174 41.17 -8.45 4.02
C TYR A 174 40.51 -7.96 2.73
N ALA A 175 39.79 -8.83 2.02
CA ALA A 175 39.11 -8.48 0.77
C ALA A 175 37.59 -8.31 0.94
N MET A 176 37.00 -7.35 0.23
CA MET A 176 35.55 -7.16 0.16
C MET A 176 35.08 -6.81 -1.25
N MET A 177 33.81 -7.14 -1.53
CA MET A 177 33.09 -6.65 -2.70
C MET A 177 31.86 -5.86 -2.24
N SER A 178 31.58 -4.74 -2.89
CA SER A 178 30.45 -3.88 -2.55
C SER A 178 29.81 -3.31 -3.81
N GLY A 179 28.48 -3.22 -3.83
CA GLY A 179 27.72 -2.67 -4.95
C GLY A 179 26.97 -1.40 -4.54
N ASN A 180 26.87 -0.46 -5.48
CA ASN A 180 26.09 0.77 -5.34
C ASN A 180 25.40 1.12 -6.68
N PRO A 181 24.52 2.15 -6.74
CA PRO A 181 23.82 2.52 -7.97
C PRO A 181 24.70 2.87 -9.18
N TYR A 182 26.00 3.08 -8.98
CA TYR A 182 26.97 3.43 -10.02
C TYR A 182 27.85 2.25 -10.48
N GLY A 183 27.85 1.10 -9.76
CA GLY A 183 28.61 -0.09 -10.16
C GLY A 183 28.99 -1.02 -9.00
N LEU A 184 29.69 -2.11 -9.34
CA LEU A 184 30.29 -3.05 -8.38
C LEU A 184 31.78 -2.68 -8.18
N GLN A 185 32.30 -2.79 -6.96
CA GLN A 185 33.70 -2.54 -6.63
C GLN A 185 34.30 -3.70 -5.82
N SER A 186 35.56 -4.03 -6.08
CA SER A 186 36.40 -4.91 -5.26
C SER A 186 37.41 -4.06 -4.48
N VAL A 187 37.67 -4.45 -3.23
CA VAL A 187 38.51 -3.68 -2.30
C VAL A 187 39.40 -4.64 -1.53
N LEU A 188 40.69 -4.32 -1.43
CA LEU A 188 41.66 -5.05 -0.63
C LEU A 188 42.22 -4.13 0.46
N ILE A 189 42.19 -4.59 1.70
CA ILE A 189 42.74 -3.89 2.86
C ILE A 189 44.01 -4.60 3.31
N ASP A 190 45.11 -3.89 3.18
CA ASP A 190 46.41 -4.28 3.70
C ASP A 190 46.63 -3.59 5.05
N GLY A 191 46.20 -4.26 6.12
CA GLY A 191 46.35 -3.76 7.48
C GLY A 191 47.81 -3.67 7.94
N ALA A 192 48.72 -4.44 7.34
CA ALA A 192 50.15 -4.41 7.70
C ALA A 192 50.82 -3.14 7.17
N ASN A 193 50.47 -2.70 5.96
CA ASN A 193 51.00 -1.48 5.34
C ASN A 193 50.06 -0.27 5.47
N LYS A 194 48.92 -0.42 6.17
CA LYS A 194 47.85 0.59 6.31
C LYS A 194 47.38 1.16 4.97
N LYS A 195 47.14 0.29 3.99
CA LYS A 195 46.61 0.68 2.67
C LYS A 195 45.26 0.05 2.36
N VAL A 196 44.42 0.81 1.66
CA VAL A 196 43.20 0.31 1.00
C VAL A 196 43.38 0.47 -0.49
N TYR A 197 43.14 -0.62 -1.22
CA TYR A 197 43.12 -0.67 -2.68
C TYR A 197 41.67 -0.85 -3.13
N ALA A 198 41.25 -0.17 -4.20
CA ALA A 198 39.91 -0.34 -4.78
C ALA A 198 39.99 -0.44 -6.31
N GLN A 199 39.08 -1.22 -6.88
CA GLN A 199 38.92 -1.41 -8.32
C GLN A 199 37.43 -1.60 -8.65
N THR A 200 37.01 -1.12 -9.82
CA THR A 200 35.63 -1.30 -10.29
C THR A 200 35.49 -2.62 -11.06
N VAL A 201 34.41 -3.36 -10.84
CA VAL A 201 34.07 -4.60 -11.56
C VAL A 201 32.79 -4.36 -12.37
N SER A 202 32.84 -4.61 -13.67
CA SER A 202 31.68 -4.47 -14.58
C SER A 202 31.34 -5.80 -15.23
N PHE A 203 30.05 -6.05 -15.47
CA PHE A 203 29.59 -7.23 -16.22
C PHE A 203 29.34 -6.88 -17.68
N LYS A 204 29.88 -7.69 -18.59
CA LYS A 204 29.75 -7.48 -20.03
C LYS A 204 29.24 -8.75 -20.71
N THR A 205 28.60 -8.55 -21.87
CA THR A 205 28.22 -9.64 -22.77
C THR A 205 28.58 -9.24 -24.19
N GLU A 206 29.38 -10.05 -24.87
CA GLU A 206 29.76 -9.84 -26.26
C GLU A 206 29.86 -11.18 -26.98
N ASN A 207 29.43 -11.23 -28.24
CA ASN A 207 29.49 -12.44 -29.08
C ASN A 207 28.90 -13.72 -28.45
N GLY A 208 27.86 -13.55 -27.60
CA GLY A 208 27.16 -14.66 -26.95
C GLY A 208 27.81 -15.20 -25.67
N TYR A 209 28.85 -14.53 -25.16
CA TYR A 209 29.58 -14.88 -23.93
C TYR A 209 29.52 -13.74 -22.90
N SER A 210 29.38 -14.10 -21.62
CA SER A 210 29.27 -13.16 -20.49
C SER A 210 30.52 -13.22 -19.60
N TYR A 211 31.16 -12.07 -19.40
CA TYR A 211 32.47 -11.95 -18.75
C TYR A 211 32.54 -10.72 -17.83
N ILE A 212 33.65 -10.59 -17.10
CA ILE A 212 33.92 -9.43 -16.24
C ILE A 212 34.90 -8.46 -16.90
N ASP A 213 34.72 -7.18 -16.64
CA ASP A 213 35.60 -6.10 -17.09
C ASP A 213 36.09 -5.35 -15.86
N LEU A 214 37.39 -5.42 -15.61
CA LEU A 214 38.03 -4.80 -14.46
C LEU A 214 38.53 -3.41 -14.82
N GLY A 215 38.05 -2.40 -14.09
CA GLY A 215 38.48 -1.01 -14.25
C GLY A 215 39.88 -0.74 -13.69
N ASP A 216 40.31 0.51 -13.77
CA ASP A 216 41.58 0.93 -13.17
C ASP A 216 41.56 0.76 -11.64
N LYS A 217 42.72 0.44 -11.06
CA LYS A 217 42.90 0.33 -9.60
C LYS A 217 43.58 1.58 -9.04
N ASP A 218 43.19 1.98 -7.83
CA ASP A 218 43.91 3.00 -7.05
C ASP A 218 44.10 2.53 -5.61
N ASP A 219 45.00 3.21 -4.89
CA ASP A 219 45.26 2.94 -3.48
C ASP A 219 45.44 4.21 -2.65
N THR A 220 45.07 4.11 -1.37
CA THR A 220 45.31 5.18 -0.39
C THR A 220 45.70 4.59 0.96
N SER A 221 46.49 5.35 1.74
CA SER A 221 46.62 5.07 3.16
C SER A 221 45.30 5.27 3.90
N PHE A 222 45.16 4.66 5.07
CA PHE A 222 44.00 4.82 5.93
C PHE A 222 44.34 4.83 7.43
N ASP A 223 43.60 5.64 8.17
CA ASP A 223 43.44 5.59 9.64
C ASP A 223 42.18 4.80 10.01
N ASP A 224 41.09 4.99 9.26
CA ASP A 224 39.87 4.16 9.33
C ASP A 224 39.18 4.10 7.96
N PHE A 225 38.32 3.10 7.73
CA PHE A 225 37.53 2.99 6.49
C PHE A 225 36.13 2.46 6.80
N GLN A 226 35.14 2.86 5.99
CA GLN A 226 33.76 2.41 6.12
C GLN A 226 33.09 2.28 4.76
N THR A 227 32.08 1.41 4.68
CA THR A 227 31.18 1.34 3.53
C THR A 227 29.79 1.80 3.95
N GLY A 228 29.29 2.89 3.39
CA GLY A 228 27.94 3.40 3.62
C GLY A 228 27.19 3.61 2.31
N GLY A 229 25.95 3.13 2.21
CA GLY A 229 25.18 3.09 0.95
C GLY A 229 25.89 2.38 -0.22
N GLY A 230 26.75 1.38 0.07
CA GLY A 230 27.54 0.66 -0.92
C GLY A 230 28.78 1.40 -1.46
N GLN A 231 29.08 2.60 -0.96
CA GLN A 231 30.23 3.41 -1.35
C GLN A 231 31.39 3.27 -0.34
N LEU A 232 32.63 3.16 -0.83
CA LEU A 232 33.82 3.10 0.03
C LEU A 232 34.29 4.51 0.43
N PHE A 233 34.41 4.74 1.73
CA PHE A 233 34.99 5.94 2.34
C PHE A 233 36.23 5.60 3.17
N VAL A 234 37.24 6.45 3.10
CA VAL A 234 38.52 6.28 3.80
C VAL A 234 38.87 7.56 4.55
N LEU A 235 39.13 7.46 5.85
CA LEU A 235 39.72 8.52 6.66
C LEU A 235 41.24 8.37 6.64
N ASP A 236 41.96 9.42 6.25
CA ASP A 236 43.42 9.41 6.16
C ASP A 236 43.99 10.82 6.31
N GLY A 237 44.84 11.01 7.33
CA GLY A 237 45.66 12.21 7.47
C GLY A 237 44.86 13.52 7.51
N GLY A 238 43.69 13.50 8.17
CA GLY A 238 42.79 14.65 8.26
C GLY A 238 41.90 14.87 7.03
N TYR A 239 41.72 13.85 6.19
CA TYR A 239 40.76 13.90 5.08
C TYR A 239 39.88 12.66 5.05
N ILE A 240 38.61 12.87 4.74
CA ILE A 240 37.72 11.81 4.29
C ILE A 240 37.79 11.78 2.77
N LYS A 241 38.15 10.63 2.22
CA LYS A 241 38.19 10.33 0.79
C LYS A 241 37.07 9.35 0.44
N LYS A 242 36.60 9.38 -0.80
CA LYS A 242 35.67 8.39 -1.35
C LYS A 242 36.25 7.75 -2.61
N TRP A 243 36.01 6.47 -2.82
CA TRP A 243 36.23 5.87 -4.14
C TRP A 243 35.25 6.50 -5.14
N ASN A 244 35.68 6.82 -6.37
CA ASN A 244 34.82 7.44 -7.37
C ASN A 244 34.04 6.42 -8.25
N ASN A 245 34.11 5.13 -7.94
CA ASN A 245 33.54 4.02 -8.74
C ASN A 245 34.09 3.94 -10.16
N LYS A 246 35.34 4.38 -10.36
CA LYS A 246 35.97 4.36 -11.67
C LYS A 246 37.47 4.04 -11.58
N ASP A 247 38.25 4.98 -11.05
CA ASP A 247 39.71 4.99 -11.22
C ASP A 247 40.50 5.70 -10.09
N ALA A 248 39.86 6.39 -9.13
CA ALA A 248 40.59 7.13 -8.08
C ALA A 248 39.85 7.35 -6.75
N PHE A 249 40.62 7.59 -5.68
CA PHE A 249 40.11 8.13 -4.41
C PHE A 249 40.04 9.67 -4.40
N GLU A 250 38.84 10.22 -4.31
CA GLU A 250 38.58 11.66 -4.27
C GLU A 250 38.50 12.19 -2.84
N LYS A 251 39.19 13.30 -2.55
CA LYS A 251 39.03 14.01 -1.27
C LYS A 251 37.65 14.65 -1.20
N LEU A 252 36.88 14.27 -0.17
CA LEU A 252 35.52 14.75 0.04
C LEU A 252 35.46 15.85 1.09
N TYR A 253 36.03 15.59 2.28
CA TYR A 253 36.02 16.54 3.40
C TYR A 253 37.39 16.61 4.07
N LYS A 254 37.71 17.78 4.63
CA LYS A 254 38.86 17.97 5.52
C LYS A 254 38.36 17.94 6.95
N VAL A 255 39.02 17.15 7.80
CA VAL A 255 38.73 16.99 9.22
C VAL A 255 40.00 17.29 10.03
N ASP A 256 39.90 17.29 11.35
CA ASP A 256 41.10 17.44 12.20
C ASP A 256 42.07 16.27 11.94
N GLY A 257 43.36 16.59 11.87
CA GLY A 257 44.41 15.60 11.60
C GLY A 257 44.57 14.54 12.68
N GLY A 258 43.98 14.74 13.87
CA GLY A 258 43.93 13.75 14.95
C GLY A 258 42.73 12.80 14.89
N MET A 259 41.76 12.98 13.98
CA MET A 259 40.62 12.04 13.85
C MET A 259 41.12 10.68 13.34
N ASN A 260 40.71 9.60 14.02
CA ASN A 260 41.22 8.25 13.74
C ASN A 260 40.13 7.16 13.65
N LYS A 261 38.86 7.54 13.78
CA LYS A 261 37.69 6.66 13.62
C LYS A 261 36.58 7.32 12.81
N MET A 262 35.80 6.51 12.10
CA MET A 262 34.70 6.94 11.23
C MET A 262 33.53 5.95 11.23
N SER A 263 32.32 6.47 11.11
CA SER A 263 31.08 5.73 10.83
C SER A 263 30.33 6.45 9.72
N VAL A 264 29.79 5.69 8.76
CA VAL A 264 29.07 6.23 7.59
C VAL A 264 27.76 5.48 7.44
N ASP A 265 26.64 6.19 7.51
CA ASP A 265 25.30 5.62 7.27
C ASP A 265 24.95 5.71 5.77
N ASN A 266 25.06 6.91 5.20
CA ASN A 266 24.91 7.20 3.77
C ASN A 266 25.86 8.36 3.36
N PRO A 267 25.95 8.75 2.07
CA PRO A 267 26.86 9.83 1.65
C PRO A 267 26.65 11.20 2.32
N GLY A 268 25.51 11.41 3.01
CA GLY A 268 25.17 12.63 3.75
C GLY A 268 25.23 12.53 5.28
N GLY A 269 25.55 11.35 5.85
CA GLY A 269 25.63 11.10 7.29
C GLY A 269 26.95 10.43 7.67
N ILE A 270 27.99 11.24 7.89
CA ILE A 270 29.32 10.75 8.29
C ILE A 270 29.66 11.28 9.67
N ILE A 271 30.06 10.40 10.59
CA ILE A 271 30.58 10.78 11.90
C ILE A 271 32.05 10.35 11.95
N VAL A 272 32.95 11.29 12.24
CA VAL A 272 34.36 10.98 12.56
C VAL A 272 34.67 11.36 13.99
N TRP A 273 35.54 10.60 14.64
CA TRP A 273 35.98 10.92 15.99
C TRP A 273 37.43 10.52 16.22
N ASN A 274 38.04 11.13 17.23
CA ASN A 274 39.27 10.65 17.81
C ASN A 274 38.90 9.77 19.02
N GLN A 275 39.24 8.48 18.95
CA GLN A 275 38.91 7.51 19.98
C GLN A 275 39.57 7.81 21.34
N ASP A 276 40.70 8.50 21.35
CA ASP A 276 41.49 8.74 22.57
C ASP A 276 41.11 10.05 23.27
N ASP A 277 40.61 11.04 22.51
CA ASP A 277 40.35 12.41 23.01
C ASP A 277 38.84 12.75 23.16
N GLU A 278 37.94 11.77 23.00
CA GLU A 278 36.46 11.90 23.06
C GLU A 278 35.88 13.05 22.18
N MET A 279 36.59 13.47 21.15
CA MET A 279 36.17 14.52 20.22
C MET A 279 35.58 13.89 18.97
N TYR A 280 34.39 14.34 18.56
CA TYR A 280 33.72 13.89 17.34
C TYR A 280 33.30 15.07 16.45
N SER A 281 33.17 14.82 15.16
CA SER A 281 32.60 15.72 14.17
C SER A 281 31.54 14.97 13.39
N VAL A 282 30.32 15.50 13.42
CA VAL A 282 29.21 15.02 12.59
C VAL A 282 29.19 15.86 11.33
N ILE A 283 29.33 15.20 10.19
CA ILE A 283 29.10 15.76 8.86
C ILE A 283 27.70 15.32 8.47
N ASP A 284 26.75 16.12 8.91
CA ASP A 284 25.34 16.03 8.54
C ASP A 284 25.06 17.22 7.63
N ILE A 285 24.61 16.97 6.40
CA ILE A 285 24.23 18.04 5.47
C ILE A 285 22.71 18.13 5.40
N PRO A 286 22.07 19.05 6.15
CA PRO A 286 20.75 19.52 5.78
C PRO A 286 20.84 20.37 4.49
N PRO A 287 19.82 20.33 3.61
CA PRO A 287 19.85 21.09 2.37
C PRO A 287 19.81 22.59 2.69
N THR A 288 20.95 23.26 2.51
CA THR A 288 21.20 24.71 2.51
C THR A 288 21.50 25.43 3.84
N ALA A 289 22.74 25.93 4.02
CA ALA A 289 23.06 27.38 4.12
C ALA A 289 24.58 27.70 4.32
N PRO A 290 25.09 28.91 3.94
CA PRO A 290 26.52 29.20 3.68
C PRO A 290 27.17 30.37 4.49
N ALA A 291 28.51 30.48 4.47
CA ALA A 291 29.34 31.73 4.54
C ALA A 291 30.85 31.38 4.41
N GLY A 292 31.76 32.06 3.68
CA GLY A 292 31.73 33.29 2.89
C GLY A 292 32.95 33.40 1.94
N ASP A 293 32.89 34.39 1.03
CA ASP A 293 33.78 34.72 -0.11
C ASP A 293 35.29 34.50 0.07
N LYS A 294 36.07 34.06 -0.93
CA LYS A 294 36.17 34.48 -2.36
C LYS A 294 36.55 33.24 -3.19
N THR A 295 35.96 32.86 -4.32
CA THR A 295 35.59 33.59 -5.54
C THR A 295 34.36 32.95 -6.19
N ALA A 296 33.42 33.77 -6.67
CA ALA A 296 32.12 33.36 -7.21
C ALA A 296 32.18 32.27 -8.28
N VAL A 297 31.61 31.09 -7.97
CA VAL A 297 31.04 30.18 -8.97
C VAL A 297 29.53 30.37 -8.93
N VAL A 298 28.97 30.90 -10.01
CA VAL A 298 27.53 31.14 -10.15
C VAL A 298 26.82 29.78 -10.14
N VAL A 299 26.17 29.41 -9.02
CA VAL A 299 25.26 28.27 -8.97
C VAL A 299 24.02 28.66 -9.76
N LYS A 300 23.87 28.10 -10.96
CA LYS A 300 22.68 28.30 -11.77
C LYS A 300 21.57 27.40 -11.21
N THR A 301 20.51 28.01 -10.71
CA THR A 301 19.29 27.31 -10.24
C THR A 301 18.14 27.58 -11.20
N GLY A 302 17.17 26.69 -11.23
CA GLY A 302 16.04 26.71 -12.17
C GLY A 302 16.32 26.01 -13.49
N TRP A 303 15.52 26.33 -14.51
CA TRP A 303 15.66 25.76 -15.84
C TRP A 303 16.93 26.27 -16.54
N ILE A 304 17.80 25.36 -16.94
CA ILE A 304 19.02 25.63 -17.70
C ILE A 304 18.93 24.92 -19.04
N LYS A 305 19.15 25.67 -20.12
CA LYS A 305 19.35 25.09 -21.44
C LYS A 305 20.81 24.67 -21.58
N ASN A 306 21.05 23.38 -21.82
CA ASN A 306 22.37 22.81 -22.04
C ASN A 306 22.87 23.18 -23.45
N ASP A 307 24.17 23.01 -23.71
CA ASP A 307 24.82 23.38 -24.98
C ASP A 307 24.31 22.56 -26.18
N ASP A 308 23.80 21.36 -25.93
CA ASP A 308 23.15 20.49 -26.93
C ASP A 308 21.70 20.91 -27.24
N GLY A 309 21.22 22.00 -26.62
CA GLY A 309 19.89 22.55 -26.81
C GLY A 309 18.79 21.94 -25.92
N THR A 310 19.11 20.91 -25.12
CA THR A 310 18.16 20.27 -24.18
C THR A 310 18.00 21.08 -22.89
N TRP A 311 16.98 20.78 -22.09
CA TRP A 311 16.71 21.49 -20.84
C TRP A 311 16.92 20.61 -19.62
N SER A 312 17.51 21.19 -18.58
CA SER A 312 17.70 20.57 -17.26
C SER A 312 17.08 21.48 -16.20
N TYR A 313 16.57 20.91 -15.11
CA TYR A 313 16.15 21.72 -13.96
C TYR A 313 17.14 21.53 -12.82
N PHE A 314 17.67 22.63 -12.30
CA PHE A 314 18.55 22.62 -11.13
C PHE A 314 17.76 23.13 -9.91
N LYS A 315 17.69 22.30 -8.87
CA LYS A 315 16.98 22.62 -7.62
C LYS A 315 17.67 23.77 -6.88
N ALA A 316 17.05 24.28 -5.83
CA ALA A 316 17.57 25.41 -5.06
C ALA A 316 18.95 25.11 -4.42
N ASP A 317 19.27 23.83 -4.21
CA ASP A 317 20.56 23.33 -3.72
C ASP A 317 21.63 23.16 -4.82
N GLY A 318 21.31 23.52 -6.08
CA GLY A 318 22.22 23.40 -7.22
C GLY A 318 22.36 21.99 -7.80
N THR A 319 21.58 21.01 -7.32
CA THR A 319 21.55 19.65 -7.87
C THR A 319 20.60 19.56 -9.08
N LYS A 320 20.93 18.69 -10.03
CA LYS A 320 20.13 18.44 -11.22
C LYS A 320 18.95 17.53 -10.87
N ALA A 321 17.72 17.94 -11.19
CA ALA A 321 16.52 17.16 -10.91
C ALA A 321 16.33 16.02 -11.92
N THR A 322 15.86 14.87 -11.43
CA THR A 322 15.49 13.66 -12.19
C THR A 322 14.08 13.20 -11.76
N GLY A 323 13.43 12.36 -12.56
CA GLY A 323 12.05 11.89 -12.34
C GLY A 323 10.99 12.98 -12.52
N TRP A 324 9.78 12.72 -12.02
CA TRP A 324 8.68 13.69 -12.00
C TRP A 324 8.93 14.83 -11.02
N GLN A 325 8.81 16.07 -11.49
CA GLN A 325 9.02 17.29 -10.72
C GLN A 325 7.82 18.22 -10.88
N ASN A 326 7.23 18.63 -9.75
CA ASN A 326 6.22 19.67 -9.74
C ASN A 326 6.90 21.03 -9.61
N ILE A 327 6.91 21.81 -10.70
CA ILE A 327 7.57 23.11 -10.77
C ILE A 327 6.49 24.13 -11.11
N ARG A 328 6.14 24.99 -10.14
CA ARG A 328 5.11 26.04 -10.29
C ARG A 328 3.75 25.49 -10.75
N ASN A 329 3.30 24.40 -10.13
CA ASN A 329 2.02 23.72 -10.39
C ASN A 329 1.92 22.96 -11.71
N ASN A 330 3.01 22.89 -12.48
CA ASN A 330 3.10 22.05 -13.67
C ASN A 330 4.05 20.88 -13.40
N TRP A 331 3.69 19.68 -13.84
CA TRP A 331 4.53 18.50 -13.72
C TRP A 331 5.45 18.38 -14.94
N TYR A 332 6.72 18.03 -14.70
CA TYR A 332 7.73 17.79 -15.73
C TYR A 332 8.44 16.48 -15.42
N TYR A 333 8.82 15.71 -16.43
CA TYR A 333 9.63 14.52 -16.24
C TYR A 333 11.06 14.75 -16.73
N LEU A 334 12.03 14.53 -15.87
CA LEU A 334 13.46 14.62 -16.16
C LEU A 334 14.00 13.19 -16.18
N ASN A 335 14.67 12.75 -17.25
CA ASN A 335 15.21 11.39 -17.32
C ASN A 335 16.35 11.18 -16.28
N ALA A 336 16.92 9.97 -16.22
CA ALA A 336 18.00 9.65 -15.27
C ALA A 336 19.23 10.59 -15.39
N SER A 337 19.46 11.18 -16.57
CA SER A 337 20.52 12.17 -16.81
C SER A 337 20.09 13.61 -16.49
N GLY A 338 18.90 13.82 -15.93
CA GLY A 338 18.31 15.10 -15.55
C GLY A 338 17.88 15.97 -16.73
N VAL A 339 17.68 15.36 -17.91
CA VAL A 339 17.22 16.05 -19.11
C VAL A 339 15.71 15.95 -19.20
N MET A 340 15.05 17.08 -19.38
CA MET A 340 13.61 17.18 -19.53
C MET A 340 13.12 16.43 -20.76
N GLN A 341 12.15 15.55 -20.54
CA GLN A 341 11.50 14.78 -21.58
C GLN A 341 10.25 15.52 -22.08
N THR A 342 9.95 15.31 -23.35
CA THR A 342 8.75 15.81 -24.04
C THR A 342 8.15 14.66 -24.85
N GLY A 343 6.87 14.76 -25.21
CA GLY A 343 6.13 13.69 -25.87
C GLY A 343 5.67 12.61 -24.90
N TRP A 344 5.45 11.40 -25.43
CA TRP A 344 4.99 10.24 -24.67
C TRP A 344 6.09 9.65 -23.78
N ILE A 345 5.77 9.43 -22.51
CA ILE A 345 6.67 8.92 -21.48
C ILE A 345 6.04 7.68 -20.86
N ASN A 346 6.75 6.56 -20.86
CA ASN A 346 6.33 5.35 -20.14
C ASN A 346 7.08 5.28 -18.81
N ASP A 347 6.35 5.42 -17.72
CA ASP A 347 6.87 5.34 -16.37
C ASP A 347 6.20 4.17 -15.66
N ASN A 348 6.95 3.09 -15.43
CA ASN A 348 6.49 1.84 -14.82
C ASN A 348 5.21 1.25 -15.45
N GLY A 349 5.09 1.28 -16.78
CA GLY A 349 3.97 0.71 -17.52
C GLY A 349 2.76 1.64 -17.67
N ILE A 350 2.82 2.83 -17.07
CA ILE A 350 1.80 3.88 -17.23
C ILE A 350 2.35 4.93 -18.18
N TRP A 351 1.59 5.25 -19.22
CA TRP A 351 1.99 6.27 -20.18
C TRP A 351 1.54 7.66 -19.73
N TYR A 352 2.30 8.69 -20.05
CA TYR A 352 2.00 10.11 -19.80
C TYR A 352 2.41 10.91 -21.02
N TYR A 353 1.88 12.13 -21.19
CA TYR A 353 2.31 13.02 -22.26
C TYR A 353 2.78 14.36 -21.72
N CYS A 354 3.99 14.76 -22.09
CA CYS A 354 4.54 16.09 -21.84
C CYS A 354 4.54 16.93 -23.13
N THR A 355 4.13 18.19 -23.06
CA THR A 355 4.14 19.10 -24.21
C THR A 355 5.55 19.39 -24.73
N GLY A 356 5.69 20.14 -25.83
CA GLY A 356 6.99 20.59 -26.33
C GLY A 356 7.77 21.50 -25.36
N SER A 357 7.11 22.06 -24.35
CA SER A 357 7.74 22.78 -23.23
C SER A 357 7.98 21.89 -22.00
N GLY A 358 7.67 20.60 -22.05
CA GLY A 358 7.90 19.59 -21.00
C GLY A 358 6.78 19.46 -19.98
N GLU A 359 5.72 20.26 -20.08
CA GLU A 359 4.61 20.24 -19.13
C GLU A 359 3.72 19.02 -19.37
N MET A 360 3.47 18.24 -18.31
CA MET A 360 2.57 17.09 -18.35
C MET A 360 1.13 17.56 -18.58
N LEU A 361 0.50 17.00 -19.61
CA LEU A 361 -0.91 17.19 -19.86
C LEU A 361 -1.76 16.31 -18.93
N SER A 362 -2.92 16.83 -18.53
CA SER A 362 -3.93 16.10 -17.75
C SER A 362 -5.32 16.57 -18.14
N ASN A 363 -6.35 15.74 -17.93
CA ASN A 363 -7.74 16.03 -18.31
C ASN A 363 -7.92 16.46 -19.77
N THR A 364 -7.17 15.84 -20.69
CA THR A 364 -7.20 16.21 -22.11
C THR A 364 -6.95 15.00 -22.99
N THR A 365 -7.08 15.18 -24.30
CA THR A 365 -6.80 14.16 -25.32
C THR A 365 -5.67 14.64 -26.21
N ILE A 366 -4.68 13.78 -26.46
CA ILE A 366 -3.55 14.06 -27.35
C ILE A 366 -3.30 12.87 -28.25
N ASP A 367 -3.16 13.10 -29.56
CA ASP A 367 -3.01 12.06 -30.59
C ASP A 367 -4.08 10.95 -30.56
N GLY A 368 -5.30 11.27 -30.08
CA GLY A 368 -6.41 10.33 -29.93
C GLY A 368 -6.42 9.52 -28.62
N TYR A 369 -5.51 9.80 -27.69
CA TYR A 369 -5.39 9.12 -26.39
C TYR A 369 -5.82 10.03 -25.23
N ALA A 370 -6.71 9.53 -24.38
CA ALA A 370 -7.23 10.28 -23.23
C ALA A 370 -6.32 10.17 -22.01
N LEU A 371 -6.03 11.31 -21.39
CA LEU A 371 -5.25 11.44 -20.16
C LEU A 371 -6.17 11.84 -19.00
N GLY A 372 -6.05 11.13 -17.87
CA GLY A 372 -6.85 11.38 -16.67
C GLY A 372 -6.40 12.62 -15.90
N ALA A 373 -7.03 12.86 -14.74
CA ALA A 373 -6.73 14.01 -13.90
C ALA A 373 -5.32 14.01 -13.30
N ASN A 374 -4.68 12.85 -13.23
CA ASN A 374 -3.29 12.67 -12.82
C ASN A 374 -2.31 12.62 -14.02
N GLY A 375 -2.77 12.90 -15.23
CA GLY A 375 -1.96 12.86 -16.46
C GLY A 375 -1.65 11.46 -16.99
N ALA A 376 -2.01 10.40 -16.23
CA ALA A 376 -1.85 9.04 -16.69
C ALA A 376 -2.74 8.81 -17.91
N TRP A 377 -2.14 8.23 -18.95
CA TRP A 377 -2.83 7.62 -20.05
C TRP A 377 -3.74 6.55 -19.49
N GLN A 378 -5.02 6.73 -19.75
CA GLN A 378 -6.03 5.88 -19.15
C GLN A 378 -6.07 4.48 -19.80
N GLY A 379 -5.17 4.21 -20.76
CA GLY A 379 -5.24 3.06 -21.63
C GLY A 379 -6.51 3.07 -22.48
N ASN A 380 -6.47 2.47 -23.64
CA ASN A 380 -7.67 1.77 -24.11
C ASN A 380 -7.52 0.32 -23.63
N SER A 381 -7.56 0.06 -22.31
CA SER A 381 -7.88 -1.29 -21.86
C SER A 381 -9.38 -1.45 -21.97
N SER A 382 -9.86 -1.54 -23.21
CA SER A 382 -11.16 -2.14 -23.53
C SER A 382 -11.07 -3.67 -23.41
N ASP A 383 -9.86 -4.21 -23.25
CA ASP A 383 -9.63 -5.64 -23.36
C ASP A 383 -9.88 -6.37 -22.03
N ILE A 384 -11.17 -6.64 -21.79
CA ILE A 384 -11.59 -7.64 -20.81
C ILE A 384 -11.55 -9.06 -21.40
N SER A 385 -11.09 -9.23 -22.65
CA SER A 385 -11.08 -10.55 -23.27
C SER A 385 -10.22 -11.52 -22.46
N GLY A 386 -10.71 -12.75 -22.33
CA GLY A 386 -10.10 -13.75 -21.46
C GLY A 386 -10.46 -13.62 -19.98
N LYS A 387 -10.77 -12.43 -19.45
CA LYS A 387 -10.97 -12.21 -18.00
C LYS A 387 -12.36 -12.60 -17.47
N LEU A 388 -13.40 -12.50 -18.29
CA LEU A 388 -14.74 -12.91 -17.91
C LEU A 388 -14.85 -14.44 -17.74
N ASN A 389 -15.29 -14.88 -16.56
CA ASN A 389 -15.52 -16.30 -16.27
C ASN A 389 -17.02 -16.61 -16.28
N LEU A 390 -17.41 -17.66 -17.01
CA LEU A 390 -18.78 -18.16 -16.94
C LEU A 390 -18.99 -18.87 -15.61
N VAL A 391 -20.03 -18.47 -14.88
CA VAL A 391 -20.50 -19.14 -13.68
C VAL A 391 -21.91 -19.63 -13.92
N LYS A 392 -22.15 -20.89 -13.56
CA LYS A 392 -23.48 -21.49 -13.48
C LYS A 392 -23.89 -21.47 -12.02
N SER A 393 -25.06 -20.94 -11.70
CA SER A 393 -25.54 -20.89 -10.32
C SER A 393 -25.79 -22.30 -9.80
N ASP A 394 -25.19 -22.63 -8.65
CA ASP A 394 -25.48 -23.87 -7.94
C ASP A 394 -26.81 -23.81 -7.16
N LYS A 395 -27.36 -22.60 -7.00
CA LYS A 395 -28.60 -22.35 -6.23
C LYS A 395 -29.85 -22.31 -7.12
N VAL A 396 -29.72 -21.80 -8.34
CA VAL A 396 -30.84 -21.56 -9.26
C VAL A 396 -30.53 -22.21 -10.59
N ALA A 397 -31.34 -23.20 -10.96
CA ALA A 397 -31.16 -23.93 -12.23
C ALA A 397 -31.22 -22.98 -13.44
N ASN A 398 -30.31 -23.17 -14.38
CA ASN A 398 -30.18 -22.40 -15.63
C ASN A 398 -29.83 -20.91 -15.46
N TYR A 399 -29.59 -20.44 -14.24
CA TYR A 399 -29.15 -19.07 -14.00
C TYR A 399 -27.63 -18.95 -14.20
N ASN A 400 -27.22 -18.26 -15.26
CA ASN A 400 -25.81 -18.17 -15.66
C ASN A 400 -25.39 -16.71 -15.81
N TYR A 401 -24.15 -16.40 -15.45
CA TYR A 401 -23.58 -15.07 -15.58
C TYR A 401 -22.09 -15.11 -15.87
N TYR A 402 -21.57 -14.05 -16.48
CA TYR A 402 -20.13 -13.83 -16.63
C TYR A 402 -19.66 -12.88 -15.54
N ILE A 403 -18.57 -13.24 -14.84
CA ILE A 403 -18.00 -12.41 -13.78
C ILE A 403 -16.56 -12.03 -14.09
N TYR A 404 -16.21 -10.77 -13.81
CA TYR A 404 -14.84 -10.32 -13.61
C TYR A 404 -14.72 -9.64 -12.25
N ASP A 405 -13.61 -9.93 -11.56
CA ASP A 405 -13.28 -9.43 -10.24
C ASP A 405 -11.88 -8.83 -10.31
N ALA A 406 -11.79 -7.50 -10.28
CA ALA A 406 -10.52 -6.81 -10.45
C ALA A 406 -9.56 -7.03 -9.27
N ALA A 407 -10.09 -7.30 -8.06
CA ALA A 407 -9.23 -7.58 -6.90
C ALA A 407 -8.43 -8.88 -7.08
N LYS A 408 -8.99 -9.89 -7.78
CA LYS A 408 -8.26 -11.13 -8.12
C LYS A 408 -7.09 -10.90 -9.08
N ASP A 409 -7.16 -9.84 -9.88
CA ASP A 409 -6.09 -9.37 -10.75
C ASP A 409 -5.13 -8.40 -10.02
N LYS A 410 -5.20 -8.32 -8.68
CA LYS A 410 -4.38 -7.45 -7.81
C LYS A 410 -4.60 -5.95 -8.02
N TYR A 411 -5.69 -5.54 -8.66
CA TYR A 411 -6.09 -4.13 -8.63
C TYR A 411 -6.51 -3.75 -7.21
N GLN A 412 -6.11 -2.56 -6.78
CA GLN A 412 -6.42 -2.04 -5.46
C GLN A 412 -7.11 -0.68 -5.60
N SER A 413 -8.22 -0.53 -4.90
CA SER A 413 -8.90 0.76 -4.79
C SER A 413 -8.10 1.69 -3.89
N ILE A 414 -8.21 2.99 -4.10
CA ILE A 414 -7.79 4.00 -3.13
C ILE A 414 -8.83 4.24 -2.03
N ARG A 415 -9.98 3.55 -2.09
CA ARG A 415 -11.10 3.66 -1.16
C ARG A 415 -11.36 2.33 -0.46
N SER A 416 -12.11 2.38 0.63
CA SER A 416 -12.47 1.17 1.39
C SER A 416 -13.33 0.19 0.60
N ASP A 417 -13.26 -1.07 1.02
CA ASP A 417 -14.04 -2.18 0.46
C ASP A 417 -15.57 -2.01 0.52
N ILE A 418 -16.10 -1.26 1.49
CA ILE A 418 -17.53 -0.93 1.55
C ILE A 418 -17.97 0.01 0.41
N LEU A 419 -17.03 0.71 -0.22
CA LEU A 419 -17.28 1.57 -1.38
C LEU A 419 -16.96 0.88 -2.71
N THR A 420 -16.41 -0.34 -2.69
CA THR A 420 -16.11 -1.10 -3.91
C THR A 420 -17.40 -1.45 -4.65
N PRO A 421 -17.61 -0.93 -5.88
CA PRO A 421 -18.85 -1.15 -6.60
C PRO A 421 -18.96 -2.57 -7.16
N LYS A 422 -20.16 -3.14 -7.04
CA LYS A 422 -20.54 -4.39 -7.71
C LYS A 422 -21.58 -4.08 -8.78
N TYR A 423 -21.18 -4.20 -10.05
CA TYR A 423 -22.03 -3.93 -11.20
C TYR A 423 -22.76 -5.17 -11.67
N TYR A 424 -24.08 -5.12 -11.68
CA TYR A 424 -24.93 -6.14 -12.27
C TYR A 424 -25.54 -5.61 -13.55
N ILE A 425 -25.09 -6.16 -14.67
CA ILE A 425 -25.48 -5.76 -16.01
C ILE A 425 -26.52 -6.73 -16.55
N PHE A 426 -27.72 -6.21 -16.83
CA PHE A 426 -28.79 -6.92 -17.50
C PHE A 426 -28.91 -6.35 -18.92
N ALA A 427 -28.67 -7.18 -19.94
CA ALA A 427 -28.61 -6.75 -21.34
C ALA A 427 -29.13 -7.82 -22.33
N GLY A 428 -29.97 -8.73 -21.85
CA GLY A 428 -30.46 -9.90 -22.59
C GLY A 428 -29.47 -11.06 -22.55
N ASN A 429 -29.78 -12.13 -23.28
CA ASN A 429 -28.91 -13.31 -23.34
C ASN A 429 -27.63 -13.02 -24.15
N LYS A 430 -26.48 -13.06 -23.49
CA LYS A 430 -25.15 -12.81 -24.09
C LYS A 430 -24.30 -14.07 -24.10
N THR A 431 -23.52 -14.23 -25.16
CA THR A 431 -22.32 -15.08 -25.18
C THR A 431 -21.15 -14.35 -24.51
N LYS A 432 -20.06 -15.07 -24.19
CA LYS A 432 -18.84 -14.48 -23.62
C LYS A 432 -18.26 -13.36 -24.51
N ALA A 433 -18.28 -13.56 -25.82
CA ALA A 433 -17.77 -12.57 -26.78
C ALA A 433 -18.60 -11.28 -26.75
N GLU A 434 -19.93 -11.40 -26.77
CA GLU A 434 -20.82 -10.25 -26.68
C GLU A 434 -20.76 -9.56 -25.32
N ALA A 435 -20.55 -10.32 -24.23
CA ALA A 435 -20.33 -9.75 -22.90
C ALA A 435 -19.04 -8.93 -22.82
N ASN A 436 -17.95 -9.41 -23.44
CA ASN A 436 -16.71 -8.64 -23.54
C ASN A 436 -16.92 -7.35 -24.35
N GLU A 437 -17.59 -7.45 -25.50
CA GLU A 437 -17.89 -6.30 -26.35
C GLU A 437 -18.78 -5.28 -25.63
N LEU A 438 -19.74 -5.74 -24.85
CA LEU A 438 -20.62 -4.89 -24.05
C LEU A 438 -19.84 -4.06 -23.02
N ILE A 439 -18.93 -4.68 -22.28
CA ILE A 439 -18.12 -3.98 -21.28
C ILE A 439 -17.19 -2.97 -21.94
N ALA A 440 -16.64 -3.31 -23.11
CA ALA A 440 -15.85 -2.38 -23.92
C ALA A 440 -16.69 -1.17 -24.38
N LYS A 441 -17.90 -1.40 -24.88
CA LYS A 441 -18.84 -0.34 -25.31
C LYS A 441 -19.29 0.59 -24.18
N LEU A 442 -19.35 0.08 -22.95
CA LEU A 442 -19.64 0.88 -21.75
C LEU A 442 -18.42 1.69 -21.27
N GLY A 443 -17.20 1.33 -21.68
CA GLY A 443 -15.97 1.90 -21.10
C GLY A 443 -15.80 1.55 -19.62
N LEU A 444 -16.45 0.48 -19.15
CA LEU A 444 -16.61 0.18 -17.73
C LEU A 444 -15.34 -0.40 -17.08
N LEU A 445 -14.50 -1.12 -17.85
CA LEU A 445 -13.38 -1.89 -17.30
C LEU A 445 -12.44 -1.02 -16.44
N LYS A 446 -12.15 0.20 -16.90
CA LYS A 446 -11.27 1.10 -16.15
C LYS A 446 -11.83 1.44 -14.77
N ASN A 447 -13.12 1.79 -14.71
CA ASN A 447 -13.76 2.10 -13.44
C ASN A 447 -13.74 0.88 -12.50
N VAL A 448 -14.04 -0.31 -13.03
CA VAL A 448 -13.97 -1.57 -12.28
C VAL A 448 -12.55 -1.79 -11.73
N GLN A 449 -11.50 -1.51 -12.50
CA GLN A 449 -10.11 -1.63 -12.06
C GLN A 449 -9.72 -0.57 -11.02
N ASP A 450 -10.02 0.70 -11.27
CA ASP A 450 -9.69 1.82 -10.38
C ASP A 450 -10.30 1.65 -8.96
N TRP A 451 -11.46 0.99 -8.88
CA TRP A 451 -12.19 0.75 -7.64
C TRP A 451 -12.04 -0.67 -7.10
N ALA A 452 -11.19 -1.51 -7.72
CA ALA A 452 -11.10 -2.95 -7.42
C ALA A 452 -12.48 -3.64 -7.38
N GLY A 453 -13.39 -3.19 -8.24
CA GLY A 453 -14.78 -3.60 -8.32
C GLY A 453 -15.01 -4.94 -8.99
N GLN A 454 -16.28 -5.30 -9.06
CA GLN A 454 -16.75 -6.52 -9.71
C GLN A 454 -17.80 -6.18 -10.77
N VAL A 455 -17.81 -6.94 -11.86
CA VAL A 455 -18.82 -6.85 -12.91
C VAL A 455 -19.42 -8.21 -13.21
N TYR A 456 -20.74 -8.25 -13.25
CA TYR A 456 -21.57 -9.41 -13.55
C TYR A 456 -22.40 -9.10 -14.79
N VAL A 457 -22.24 -9.86 -15.88
CA VAL A 457 -23.14 -9.83 -17.04
C VAL A 457 -24.10 -11.01 -16.91
N VAL A 458 -25.35 -10.72 -16.59
CA VAL A 458 -26.35 -11.72 -16.15
C VAL A 458 -27.29 -12.07 -17.28
N ASN A 459 -27.37 -13.36 -17.62
CA ASN A 459 -28.30 -13.85 -18.65
C ASN A 459 -29.66 -14.22 -18.04
N PRO A 460 -30.76 -14.09 -18.80
CA PRO A 460 -32.09 -14.51 -18.34
C PRO A 460 -32.15 -16.03 -18.15
N ILE A 461 -32.85 -16.49 -17.11
CA ILE A 461 -33.01 -17.91 -16.77
C ILE A 461 -33.62 -18.72 -17.92
N ASP A 462 -34.59 -18.15 -18.63
CA ASP A 462 -35.25 -18.79 -19.79
C ASP A 462 -34.44 -18.67 -21.10
N GLY A 463 -33.30 -17.96 -21.06
CA GLY A 463 -32.44 -17.68 -22.20
C GLY A 463 -32.99 -16.66 -23.21
N LYS A 464 -34.10 -16.00 -22.91
CA LYS A 464 -34.81 -15.08 -23.81
C LYS A 464 -35.16 -13.75 -23.15
N THR A 465 -35.90 -13.77 -22.04
CA THR A 465 -36.49 -12.59 -21.41
C THR A 465 -36.35 -12.66 -19.89
N TYR A 466 -36.09 -11.52 -19.25
CA TYR A 466 -36.08 -11.47 -17.79
C TYR A 466 -37.49 -11.36 -17.23
N GLY A 467 -37.75 -12.04 -16.11
CA GLY A 467 -39.01 -11.99 -15.39
C GLY A 467 -38.84 -12.04 -13.86
N ASN A 468 -39.91 -12.38 -13.15
CA ASN A 468 -39.88 -12.39 -11.69
C ASN A 468 -38.87 -13.40 -11.12
N ASP A 469 -38.68 -14.54 -11.78
CA ASP A 469 -37.72 -15.56 -11.34
C ASP A 469 -36.27 -15.04 -11.42
N ASP A 470 -35.94 -14.23 -12.43
CA ASP A 470 -34.64 -13.55 -12.53
C ASP A 470 -34.43 -12.53 -11.43
N LYS A 471 -35.49 -11.80 -11.02
CA LYS A 471 -35.44 -10.87 -9.89
C LYS A 471 -35.14 -11.62 -8.59
N GLU A 472 -35.81 -12.75 -8.35
CA GLU A 472 -35.54 -13.58 -7.17
C GLU A 472 -34.11 -14.17 -7.19
N ALA A 473 -33.65 -14.65 -8.35
CA ALA A 473 -32.30 -15.17 -8.51
C ALA A 473 -31.21 -14.08 -8.37
N PHE A 474 -31.50 -12.86 -8.78
CA PHE A 474 -30.62 -11.71 -8.56
C PHE A 474 -30.47 -11.38 -7.07
N ILE A 475 -31.57 -11.39 -6.30
CA ILE A 475 -31.50 -11.18 -4.84
C ILE A 475 -30.60 -12.24 -4.18
N ASP A 476 -30.71 -13.51 -4.60
CA ASP A 476 -29.83 -14.58 -4.10
C ASP A 476 -28.37 -14.42 -4.52
N LEU A 477 -28.13 -13.86 -5.72
CA LEU A 477 -26.79 -13.61 -6.25
C LEU A 477 -26.09 -12.47 -5.51
N VAL A 478 -26.82 -11.44 -5.10
CA VAL A 478 -26.26 -10.35 -4.26
C VAL A 478 -25.81 -10.89 -2.91
N GLY A 479 -26.55 -11.85 -2.34
CA GLY A 479 -26.12 -12.56 -1.13
C GLY A 479 -26.19 -11.69 0.13
N GLY A 480 -25.20 -11.82 1.01
CA GLY A 480 -25.07 -11.04 2.26
C GLY A 480 -23.87 -10.09 2.23
N ALA A 481 -23.68 -9.35 3.33
CA ALA A 481 -22.64 -8.30 3.41
C ALA A 481 -22.73 -7.31 2.25
N ILE A 482 -23.94 -6.77 2.07
CA ILE A 482 -24.22 -5.95 0.90
C ILE A 482 -23.59 -4.59 1.06
N SER A 483 -22.70 -4.28 0.13
CA SER A 483 -22.11 -2.96 -0.04
C SER A 483 -22.12 -2.57 -1.52
N ASN A 484 -22.47 -1.32 -1.78
CA ASN A 484 -22.37 -0.62 -3.06
C ASN A 484 -22.83 -1.35 -4.34
N VAL A 485 -24.04 -1.93 -4.32
CA VAL A 485 -24.65 -2.61 -5.49
C VAL A 485 -25.12 -1.60 -6.54
N LYS A 486 -24.68 -1.77 -7.79
CA LYS A 486 -25.05 -0.95 -8.95
C LYS A 486 -25.68 -1.82 -10.02
N ILE A 487 -26.74 -1.31 -10.66
CA ILE A 487 -27.40 -2.00 -11.78
C ILE A 487 -27.19 -1.19 -13.05
N ILE A 488 -26.89 -1.90 -14.15
CA ILE A 488 -26.88 -1.35 -15.49
C ILE A 488 -27.89 -2.16 -16.31
N GLY A 489 -29.02 -1.55 -16.65
CA GLY A 489 -30.06 -2.15 -17.49
C GLY A 489 -29.99 -1.59 -18.91
N ILE A 490 -29.94 -2.46 -19.92
CA ILE A 490 -29.89 -2.06 -21.34
C ILE A 490 -31.02 -2.76 -22.09
N ASP A 491 -31.85 -1.99 -22.77
CA ASP A 491 -33.00 -2.45 -23.57
C ASP A 491 -33.94 -3.39 -22.79
N ASP A 492 -33.91 -4.69 -23.06
CA ASP A 492 -34.71 -5.69 -22.32
C ASP A 492 -34.32 -5.73 -20.84
N GLY A 493 -33.06 -5.49 -20.51
CA GLY A 493 -32.61 -5.36 -19.12
C GLY A 493 -33.04 -4.07 -18.45
N ALA A 494 -33.17 -2.97 -19.21
CA ALA A 494 -33.80 -1.74 -18.69
C ALA A 494 -35.30 -1.96 -18.46
N THR A 495 -35.98 -2.67 -19.36
CA THR A 495 -37.37 -3.11 -19.20
C THR A 495 -37.54 -3.98 -17.96
N PHE A 496 -36.62 -4.90 -17.72
CA PHE A 496 -36.59 -5.73 -16.51
C PHE A 496 -36.43 -4.89 -15.24
N ALA A 497 -35.48 -3.95 -15.23
CA ALA A 497 -35.24 -3.10 -14.09
C ALA A 497 -36.45 -2.20 -13.78
N ASN A 498 -37.06 -1.59 -14.81
CA ASN A 498 -38.26 -0.78 -14.69
C ASN A 498 -39.42 -1.57 -14.06
N ASN A 499 -39.67 -2.79 -14.54
CA ASN A 499 -40.88 -3.53 -14.23
C ASN A 499 -40.75 -4.50 -13.05
N TYR A 500 -39.54 -4.91 -12.67
CA TYR A 500 -39.34 -5.90 -11.61
C TYR A 500 -38.36 -5.42 -10.54
N LEU A 501 -37.14 -5.01 -10.92
CA LEU A 501 -36.12 -4.63 -9.93
C LEU A 501 -36.49 -3.37 -9.16
N SER A 502 -37.15 -2.40 -9.80
CA SER A 502 -37.60 -1.16 -9.15
C SER A 502 -38.59 -1.38 -8.00
N GLN A 503 -39.22 -2.57 -7.95
CA GLN A 503 -40.15 -2.96 -6.90
C GLN A 503 -39.47 -3.73 -5.75
N SER A 504 -38.16 -3.99 -5.84
CA SER A 504 -37.37 -4.76 -4.88
C SER A 504 -35.91 -4.28 -4.86
N CYS A 505 -35.70 -2.96 -4.88
CA CYS A 505 -34.39 -2.33 -5.03
C CYS A 505 -33.82 -1.79 -3.72
N TYR A 506 -34.35 -2.21 -2.57
CA TYR A 506 -33.97 -1.74 -1.24
C TYR A 506 -32.44 -1.74 -1.01
N PHE A 507 -31.68 -2.74 -1.48
CA PHE A 507 -30.22 -2.77 -1.36
C PHE A 507 -29.43 -2.14 -2.52
N VAL A 508 -30.12 -1.67 -3.58
CA VAL A 508 -29.49 -1.10 -4.78
C VAL A 508 -29.14 0.36 -4.53
N ALA A 509 -27.85 0.70 -4.62
CA ALA A 509 -27.35 2.05 -4.42
C ALA A 509 -27.59 2.96 -5.64
N GLY A 510 -27.68 2.40 -6.85
CA GLY A 510 -28.10 3.17 -8.00
C GLY A 510 -28.23 2.35 -9.28
N MET A 511 -28.99 2.89 -10.23
CA MET A 511 -29.24 2.29 -11.53
C MET A 511 -28.80 3.21 -12.67
N MET A 512 -28.25 2.63 -13.74
CA MET A 512 -28.19 3.24 -15.07
C MET A 512 -29.13 2.46 -15.98
N LEU A 513 -30.12 3.11 -16.57
CA LEU A 513 -31.06 2.49 -17.49
C LEU A 513 -30.93 3.14 -18.87
N TYR A 514 -30.65 2.31 -19.87
CA TYR A 514 -30.48 2.71 -21.26
C TYR A 514 -31.60 2.11 -22.09
N GLY A 515 -32.51 2.96 -22.59
CA GLY A 515 -33.71 2.52 -23.30
C GLY A 515 -34.74 1.85 -22.38
N GLY A 516 -35.36 0.78 -22.88
CA GLY A 516 -36.34 -0.04 -22.15
C GLY A 516 -37.74 0.54 -22.05
N GLN A 517 -38.71 -0.33 -21.75
CA GLN A 517 -40.13 0.02 -21.58
C GLN A 517 -40.55 -0.13 -20.12
N ILE A 518 -41.65 0.53 -19.74
CA ILE A 518 -42.31 0.37 -18.45
C ILE A 518 -43.79 0.07 -18.68
N ASN A 519 -44.31 -0.91 -17.95
CA ASN A 519 -45.71 -1.29 -18.01
C ASN A 519 -46.58 -0.23 -17.33
N GLU A 520 -47.87 -0.22 -17.68
CA GLU A 520 -48.84 0.57 -16.94
C GLU A 520 -48.97 0.05 -15.50
N ASN A 521 -49.09 0.97 -14.53
CA ASN A 521 -49.37 0.66 -13.12
C ASN A 521 -48.29 -0.14 -12.36
N VAL A 522 -47.01 -0.01 -12.72
CA VAL A 522 -45.90 -0.51 -11.89
C VAL A 522 -45.95 0.12 -10.49
N ALA A 523 -45.86 -0.69 -9.44
CA ALA A 523 -45.95 -0.25 -8.06
C ALA A 523 -44.72 0.56 -7.65
N LYS A 524 -44.92 1.68 -6.96
CA LYS A 524 -43.85 2.54 -6.45
C LYS A 524 -43.55 2.18 -5.00
N THR A 525 -42.67 1.20 -4.78
CA THR A 525 -42.37 0.68 -3.44
C THR A 525 -41.06 1.22 -2.91
N ASP A 526 -39.95 0.90 -3.58
CA ASP A 526 -38.60 1.12 -3.06
C ASP A 526 -37.91 2.26 -3.81
N VAL A 527 -37.47 3.29 -3.07
CA VAL A 527 -36.74 4.41 -3.66
C VAL A 527 -35.39 3.93 -4.18
N VAL A 528 -34.98 4.35 -5.38
CA VAL A 528 -33.67 4.05 -5.94
C VAL A 528 -33.16 5.20 -6.82
N PRO A 529 -31.93 5.68 -6.58
CA PRO A 529 -31.32 6.70 -7.44
C PRO A 529 -31.09 6.13 -8.84
N VAL A 530 -31.38 6.90 -9.88
CA VAL A 530 -31.30 6.40 -11.27
C VAL A 530 -30.80 7.44 -12.25
N TYR A 531 -29.97 7.00 -13.19
CA TYR A 531 -29.65 7.70 -14.42
C TYR A 531 -30.42 7.09 -15.59
N LEU A 532 -31.19 7.91 -16.30
CA LEU A 532 -32.04 7.52 -17.43
C LEU A 532 -31.46 8.08 -18.72
N SER A 533 -31.11 7.19 -19.64
CA SER A 533 -30.57 7.52 -20.95
C SER A 533 -31.40 6.85 -22.03
N ASN A 534 -31.72 7.59 -23.09
CA ASN A 534 -32.56 7.13 -24.20
C ASN A 534 -33.90 6.50 -23.75
N SER A 535 -34.40 6.88 -22.56
CA SER A 535 -35.61 6.33 -21.93
C SER A 535 -36.85 7.11 -22.33
N GLY A 536 -38.02 6.45 -22.33
CA GLY A 536 -39.31 7.11 -22.56
C GLY A 536 -39.78 7.94 -21.36
N ASN A 537 -40.63 8.95 -21.63
CA ASN A 537 -41.16 9.87 -20.61
C ASN A 537 -41.88 9.15 -19.46
N THR A 538 -42.57 8.03 -19.73
CA THR A 538 -43.26 7.26 -18.69
C THR A 538 -42.30 6.73 -17.62
N ALA A 539 -41.10 6.28 -18.00
CA ALA A 539 -40.09 5.83 -17.05
C ALA A 539 -39.49 7.00 -16.26
N ILE A 540 -39.26 8.14 -16.94
CA ILE A 540 -38.77 9.37 -16.30
C ILE A 540 -39.75 9.84 -15.21
N ASP A 541 -41.03 9.95 -15.54
CA ASP A 541 -42.07 10.36 -14.61
C ASP A 541 -42.25 9.37 -13.46
N TYR A 542 -42.15 8.06 -13.75
CA TYR A 542 -42.19 7.02 -12.74
C TYR A 542 -41.09 7.21 -11.69
N TYR A 543 -39.83 7.36 -12.10
CA TYR A 543 -38.71 7.47 -11.14
C TYR A 543 -38.68 8.81 -10.40
N LYS A 544 -39.11 9.91 -11.02
CA LYS A 544 -39.27 11.20 -10.33
C LYS A 544 -40.32 11.11 -9.22
N GLN A 545 -41.44 10.43 -9.48
CA GLN A 545 -42.46 10.18 -8.47
C GLN A 545 -41.97 9.20 -7.39
N LEU A 546 -41.32 8.09 -7.79
CA LEU A 546 -40.79 7.09 -6.87
C LEU A 546 -39.82 7.71 -5.86
N ASN A 547 -38.89 8.55 -6.32
CA ASN A 547 -37.89 9.19 -5.47
C ASN A 547 -38.35 10.49 -4.81
N ASN A 548 -39.57 10.96 -5.12
CA ASN A 548 -40.08 12.29 -4.74
C ASN A 548 -39.09 13.42 -5.12
N SER A 549 -38.56 13.38 -6.33
CA SER A 549 -37.53 14.30 -6.82
C SER A 549 -38.15 15.41 -7.66
N THR A 550 -38.04 16.65 -7.19
CA THR A 550 -38.73 17.82 -7.78
C THR A 550 -37.81 18.99 -8.07
N VAL A 551 -36.67 19.10 -7.39
CA VAL A 551 -35.72 20.20 -7.58
C VAL A 551 -34.83 19.89 -8.76
N GLU A 552 -34.86 20.75 -9.78
CA GLU A 552 -34.11 20.55 -11.02
C GLU A 552 -32.85 21.42 -11.07
N SER A 553 -31.71 20.82 -11.39
CA SER A 553 -30.51 21.50 -11.84
C SER A 553 -30.12 20.97 -13.23
N LYS A 554 -29.82 21.88 -14.17
CA LYS A 554 -29.50 21.51 -15.56
C LYS A 554 -28.00 21.66 -15.85
N SER A 555 -27.49 20.72 -16.64
CA SER A 555 -26.19 20.81 -17.31
C SER A 555 -26.38 20.53 -18.80
N ASP A 556 -25.33 20.75 -19.60
CA ASP A 556 -25.36 20.43 -21.04
C ASP A 556 -25.54 18.93 -21.31
N LYS A 557 -25.17 18.07 -20.35
CA LYS A 557 -25.19 16.60 -20.49
C LYS A 557 -26.48 15.96 -20.00
N TYR A 558 -26.96 16.38 -18.83
CA TYR A 558 -28.15 15.83 -18.20
C TYR A 558 -28.86 16.86 -17.30
N SER A 559 -30.14 16.61 -17.03
CA SER A 559 -30.92 17.28 -15.99
C SER A 559 -30.98 16.41 -14.75
N LEU A 560 -30.61 16.97 -13.60
CA LEU A 560 -30.61 16.29 -12.31
C LEU A 560 -31.80 16.77 -11.47
N TYR A 561 -32.65 15.83 -11.06
CA TYR A 561 -33.76 16.03 -10.16
C TYR A 561 -33.45 15.44 -8.80
N THR A 562 -33.60 16.21 -7.73
CA THR A 562 -33.35 15.74 -6.36
C THR A 562 -34.57 15.92 -5.47
N ASN A 563 -34.63 15.09 -4.43
CA ASN A 563 -35.54 15.29 -3.30
C ASN A 563 -34.91 16.34 -2.36
N ALA A 564 -35.69 17.34 -1.94
CA ALA A 564 -35.20 18.45 -1.13
C ALA A 564 -34.68 18.02 0.24
N ASP A 565 -35.33 17.03 0.86
CA ASP A 565 -34.98 16.53 2.19
C ASP A 565 -33.98 15.36 2.12
N LYS A 566 -33.98 14.62 1.00
CA LYS A 566 -33.13 13.44 0.78
C LYS A 566 -32.39 13.51 -0.56
N PRO A 567 -31.36 14.36 -0.71
CA PRO A 567 -30.75 14.66 -2.01
C PRO A 567 -30.17 13.46 -2.76
N LEU A 568 -29.82 12.37 -2.07
CA LEU A 568 -29.34 11.14 -2.69
C LEU A 568 -30.42 10.37 -3.45
N GLN A 569 -31.71 10.59 -3.15
CA GLN A 569 -32.85 10.12 -3.94
C GLN A 569 -32.95 10.95 -5.22
N ALA A 570 -31.99 10.74 -6.11
CA ALA A 570 -31.77 11.54 -7.30
C ALA A 570 -32.19 10.80 -8.57
N VAL A 571 -32.76 11.55 -9.51
CA VAL A 571 -33.07 11.10 -10.87
C VAL A 571 -32.33 12.00 -11.83
N ALA A 572 -31.38 11.45 -12.57
CA ALA A 572 -30.68 12.15 -13.64
C ALA A 572 -31.21 11.67 -14.99
N VAL A 573 -31.45 12.61 -15.91
CA VAL A 573 -32.02 12.33 -17.24
C VAL A 573 -31.12 12.95 -18.29
N ALA A 574 -30.64 12.14 -19.23
CA ALA A 574 -29.83 12.58 -20.35
C ALA A 574 -30.52 13.71 -21.14
N SER A 575 -29.77 14.76 -21.49
CA SER A 575 -30.30 15.90 -22.26
C SER A 575 -30.47 15.57 -23.75
N ASN A 576 -29.73 14.58 -24.25
CA ASN A 576 -29.72 14.15 -25.65
C ASN A 576 -29.65 12.62 -25.74
N GLN A 577 -29.73 12.08 -26.96
CA GLN A 577 -29.40 10.68 -27.18
C GLN A 577 -27.91 10.44 -26.90
N GLU A 578 -27.60 9.38 -26.18
CA GLU A 578 -26.23 9.04 -25.78
C GLU A 578 -25.83 7.67 -26.33
N THR A 579 -24.53 7.48 -26.48
CA THR A 579 -23.91 6.15 -26.56
C THR A 579 -23.85 5.47 -25.18
N LEU A 580 -23.58 4.16 -25.14
CA LEU A 580 -23.41 3.43 -23.87
C LEU A 580 -22.28 4.00 -22.99
N ALA A 581 -21.16 4.40 -23.59
CA ALA A 581 -20.03 4.97 -22.86
C ALA A 581 -20.36 6.34 -22.25
N GLU A 582 -21.03 7.22 -23.02
CA GLU A 582 -21.49 8.52 -22.52
C GLU A 582 -22.49 8.34 -21.38
N ALA A 583 -23.45 7.45 -21.56
CA ALA A 583 -24.47 7.17 -20.55
C ALA A 583 -23.85 6.59 -19.26
N PHE A 584 -22.87 5.69 -19.35
CA PHE A 584 -22.16 5.18 -18.17
C PHE A 584 -21.38 6.28 -17.44
N ASN A 585 -20.59 7.08 -18.17
CA ASN A 585 -19.82 8.17 -17.58
C ASN A 585 -20.74 9.19 -16.88
N ASN A 586 -21.83 9.58 -17.52
CA ASN A 586 -22.78 10.53 -16.96
C ASN A 586 -23.56 9.92 -15.77
N ALA A 587 -23.90 8.63 -15.82
CA ALA A 587 -24.47 7.91 -14.68
C ALA A 587 -23.50 7.87 -13.49
N TRP A 588 -22.23 7.59 -13.75
CA TRP A 588 -21.18 7.59 -12.73
C TRP A 588 -21.04 8.96 -12.07
N ASP A 589 -20.93 10.01 -12.87
CA ASP A 589 -20.73 11.38 -12.40
C ASP A 589 -21.91 11.94 -11.61
N SER A 590 -23.14 11.55 -11.97
CA SER A 590 -24.37 12.12 -11.39
C SER A 590 -24.96 11.30 -10.25
N VAL A 591 -24.93 9.96 -10.34
CA VAL A 591 -25.69 9.06 -9.47
C VAL A 591 -24.81 7.97 -8.87
N LEU A 592 -24.12 7.16 -9.68
CA LEU A 592 -23.53 5.91 -9.20
C LEU A 592 -22.34 6.14 -8.24
N SER A 593 -21.56 7.22 -8.41
CA SER A 593 -20.43 7.53 -7.52
C SER A 593 -20.81 8.23 -6.20
N LYS A 594 -22.06 8.73 -6.08
CA LYS A 594 -22.43 9.65 -4.99
C LYS A 594 -22.80 8.96 -3.69
N ASN A 595 -23.11 7.67 -3.76
CA ASN A 595 -23.67 6.95 -2.62
C ASN A 595 -23.36 5.45 -2.67
N TYR A 596 -23.61 4.81 -1.53
CA TYR A 596 -23.69 3.38 -1.35
C TYR A 596 -24.86 3.07 -0.40
N ARG A 597 -25.16 1.78 -0.19
CA ARG A 597 -26.15 1.37 0.80
C ARG A 597 -25.58 0.42 1.82
N GLN A 598 -26.04 0.56 3.06
CA GLN A 598 -25.88 -0.40 4.14
C GLN A 598 -27.19 -0.48 4.91
N HIS A 599 -27.42 -1.64 5.50
CA HIS A 599 -28.52 -1.86 6.43
C HIS A 599 -27.92 -1.90 7.82
N ASN A 600 -27.94 -0.76 8.52
CA ASN A 600 -27.42 -0.64 9.90
C ASN A 600 -28.47 -0.06 10.85
N ASN A 601 -29.71 0.11 10.41
CA ASN A 601 -30.77 0.65 11.25
C ASN A 601 -31.40 -0.42 12.14
N THR A 602 -31.47 -1.67 11.67
CA THR A 602 -32.14 -2.75 12.41
C THR A 602 -31.27 -3.98 12.68
N ALA A 603 -30.20 -4.18 11.91
CA ALA A 603 -29.22 -5.26 12.08
C ALA A 603 -27.92 -4.90 11.35
N GLU A 604 -26.84 -5.64 11.57
CA GLU A 604 -25.52 -5.40 10.94
C GLU A 604 -25.51 -5.79 9.46
N PHE A 605 -25.06 -4.86 8.61
CA PHE A 605 -25.05 -5.07 7.16
C PHE A 605 -24.23 -6.30 6.72
N TYR A 606 -23.17 -6.67 7.46
CA TYR A 606 -22.29 -7.80 7.15
C TYR A 606 -22.85 -9.17 7.56
N ASN A 607 -23.86 -9.22 8.42
CA ASN A 607 -24.48 -10.48 8.87
C ASN A 607 -25.82 -10.77 8.20
N LEU A 608 -26.30 -9.85 7.34
CA LEU A 608 -27.64 -9.91 6.78
C LEU A 608 -27.62 -10.15 5.27
N SER A 609 -28.49 -11.05 4.82
CA SER A 609 -28.70 -11.31 3.40
C SER A 609 -29.71 -10.33 2.80
N ALA A 610 -29.58 -10.09 1.49
CA ALA A 610 -30.54 -9.33 0.68
C ALA A 610 -31.98 -9.88 0.80
N ARG A 611 -32.14 -11.16 1.11
CA ARG A 611 -33.46 -11.78 1.26
C ARG A 611 -34.06 -11.53 2.66
N SER A 612 -33.21 -11.39 3.67
CA SER A 612 -33.62 -11.32 5.07
C SER A 612 -34.14 -9.93 5.47
N ALA A 613 -33.56 -8.87 4.93
CA ALA A 613 -34.10 -7.52 5.07
C ALA A 613 -34.52 -6.96 3.72
N THR A 614 -35.81 -6.70 3.59
CA THR A 614 -36.41 -6.13 2.37
C THR A 614 -36.73 -4.64 2.51
N LYS A 615 -36.36 -4.03 3.63
CA LYS A 615 -36.52 -2.61 3.96
C LYS A 615 -35.34 -2.14 4.82
N ASP A 616 -35.20 -0.83 5.02
CA ASP A 616 -34.24 -0.21 5.97
C ASP A 616 -32.76 -0.12 5.54
N TYR A 617 -32.44 -0.38 4.27
CA TYR A 617 -31.15 -0.04 3.69
C TYR A 617 -31.04 1.46 3.45
N GLU A 618 -30.13 2.12 4.14
CA GLU A 618 -29.92 3.56 4.05
C GLU A 618 -29.07 3.92 2.83
N LEU A 619 -29.43 4.99 2.11
CA LEU A 619 -28.55 5.62 1.13
C LEU A 619 -27.56 6.51 1.87
N ILE A 620 -26.28 6.13 1.84
CA ILE A 620 -25.21 6.84 2.54
C ILE A 620 -24.37 7.59 1.53
N LYS A 621 -24.09 8.87 1.81
CA LYS A 621 -23.29 9.73 0.94
C LYS A 621 -21.82 9.30 0.96
N THR A 622 -21.25 9.07 -0.22
CA THR A 622 -19.81 8.84 -0.38
C THR A 622 -19.06 10.17 -0.23
N PRO A 623 -18.05 10.27 0.66
CA PRO A 623 -17.23 11.48 0.73
C PRO A 623 -16.32 11.57 -0.49
N ILE A 624 -16.24 12.78 -1.08
CA ILE A 624 -15.32 13.10 -2.17
C ILE A 624 -14.28 14.06 -1.61
N PHE A 625 -13.14 13.51 -1.18
CA PHE A 625 -12.13 14.26 -0.41
C PHE A 625 -11.62 15.51 -1.14
N LYS A 626 -11.46 15.44 -2.46
CA LYS A 626 -11.08 16.59 -3.28
C LYS A 626 -12.07 17.76 -3.15
N ASP A 627 -13.37 17.46 -3.19
CA ASP A 627 -14.44 18.47 -3.09
C ASP A 627 -14.53 19.05 -1.69
N LEU A 628 -14.11 18.29 -0.68
CA LEU A 628 -14.00 18.72 0.72
C LEU A 628 -12.73 19.56 0.98
N GLY A 629 -11.79 19.64 0.03
CA GLY A 629 -10.49 20.26 0.27
C GLY A 629 -9.62 19.47 1.24
N ILE A 630 -9.73 18.14 1.22
CA ILE A 630 -8.88 17.21 1.96
C ILE A 630 -7.77 16.70 1.04
N THR A 631 -6.52 16.87 1.47
CA THR A 631 -5.38 16.10 0.98
C THR A 631 -5.43 14.72 1.63
N TYR A 632 -5.58 13.69 0.80
CA TYR A 632 -5.66 12.29 1.24
C TYR A 632 -4.35 11.58 0.92
N ASN A 633 -3.56 11.28 1.96
CA ASN A 633 -2.30 10.55 1.82
C ASN A 633 -2.49 9.09 2.22
N GLN A 634 -1.98 8.19 1.38
CA GLN A 634 -1.97 6.75 1.63
C GLN A 634 -0.52 6.34 1.89
N GLU A 635 -0.20 6.14 3.16
CA GLU A 635 1.14 5.78 3.60
C GLU A 635 1.19 4.25 3.67
N ILE A 636 1.57 3.62 2.56
CA ILE A 636 1.61 2.15 2.41
C ILE A 636 3.03 1.64 2.62
N ASN A 637 3.22 0.62 3.45
CA ASN A 637 4.52 -0.02 3.72
C ASN A 637 5.63 1.00 4.08
N GLN A 638 5.29 1.94 4.95
CA GLN A 638 6.19 2.98 5.42
C GLN A 638 6.91 2.56 6.70
N SER A 639 8.05 3.18 6.96
CA SER A 639 8.75 3.03 8.23
C SER A 639 8.17 4.00 9.27
N VAL A 640 8.19 3.60 10.54
CA VAL A 640 7.84 4.46 11.68
C VAL A 640 9.05 4.55 12.61
N SER A 641 9.38 5.76 13.07
CA SER A 641 10.58 6.01 13.86
C SER A 641 10.60 5.15 15.13
N GLY A 642 11.75 4.53 15.40
CA GLY A 642 11.92 3.66 16.56
C GLY A 642 11.21 2.32 16.46
N MET A 643 10.75 1.93 15.25
CA MET A 643 10.16 0.62 14.99
C MET A 643 10.84 -0.07 13.81
N ASN A 644 10.97 -1.39 13.91
CA ASN A 644 11.36 -2.25 12.80
C ASN A 644 10.10 -2.75 12.08
N GLY A 645 10.11 -2.83 10.75
CA GLY A 645 8.97 -3.33 9.97
C GLY A 645 8.37 -2.31 9.03
N LYS A 646 7.25 -2.68 8.40
CA LYS A 646 6.53 -1.89 7.40
C LYS A 646 5.07 -1.73 7.80
N TYR A 647 4.69 -0.47 8.00
CA TYR A 647 3.41 -0.07 8.57
C TYR A 647 2.57 0.67 7.53
N THR A 648 1.26 0.65 7.72
CA THR A 648 0.32 1.32 6.82
C THR A 648 -0.61 2.24 7.59
N TRP A 649 -0.83 3.46 7.11
CA TRP A 649 -1.84 4.38 7.65
C TRP A 649 -2.38 5.34 6.59
N PHE A 650 -3.47 6.00 6.93
CA PHE A 650 -4.20 6.89 6.03
C PHE A 650 -4.41 8.26 6.67
N GLU A 651 -4.03 9.32 5.98
CA GLU A 651 -4.09 10.68 6.50
C GLU A 651 -5.14 11.50 5.74
N TYR A 652 -6.03 12.15 6.49
CA TYR A 652 -7.04 13.07 5.96
C TYR A 652 -6.72 14.46 6.48
N VAL A 653 -6.03 15.24 5.64
CA VAL A 653 -5.45 16.54 6.02
C VAL A 653 -6.19 17.66 5.29
N PRO A 654 -6.93 18.54 6.00
CA PRO A 654 -7.51 19.72 5.38
C PRO A 654 -6.43 20.60 4.72
N ASN A 655 -6.67 21.07 3.50
CA ASN A 655 -5.71 21.89 2.76
C ASN A 655 -5.33 23.18 3.52
N THR A 656 -6.22 23.66 4.39
CA THR A 656 -6.04 24.80 5.30
C THR A 656 -4.96 24.59 6.36
N VAL A 657 -4.60 23.34 6.68
CA VAL A 657 -3.55 23.01 7.66
C VAL A 657 -2.20 23.62 7.26
N THR A 658 -1.86 23.61 5.97
CA THR A 658 -0.59 24.17 5.47
C THR A 658 -0.38 25.65 5.83
N SER A 659 -1.47 26.41 5.92
CA SER A 659 -1.48 27.83 6.30
C SER A 659 -1.71 28.08 7.80
N SER A 660 -1.95 27.02 8.58
CA SER A 660 -2.20 27.11 10.01
C SER A 660 -0.90 27.37 10.78
N LYS A 661 -1.02 27.98 11.97
CA LYS A 661 0.14 28.23 12.84
C LYS A 661 0.72 26.91 13.35
N ALA A 662 2.03 26.90 13.61
CA ALA A 662 2.65 25.79 14.33
C ALA A 662 1.92 25.53 15.66
N LYS A 663 1.77 24.26 16.05
CA LYS A 663 1.11 23.82 17.28
C LYS A 663 -0.30 24.40 17.50
N SER A 664 -1.12 24.44 16.45
CA SER A 664 -2.49 24.99 16.52
C SER A 664 -3.59 24.08 15.95
N VAL A 665 -3.22 22.96 15.35
CA VAL A 665 -4.13 22.03 14.66
C VAL A 665 -4.28 20.75 15.50
N PRO A 666 -5.49 20.36 15.92
CA PRO A 666 -5.72 19.10 16.62
C PRO A 666 -5.42 17.87 15.75
N LEU A 667 -5.17 16.75 16.40
CA LEU A 667 -5.00 15.43 15.76
C LEU A 667 -6.00 14.43 16.35
N VAL A 668 -6.69 13.68 15.49
CA VAL A 668 -7.54 12.55 15.86
C VAL A 668 -6.95 11.27 15.26
N ILE A 669 -6.58 10.32 16.11
CA ILE A 669 -6.24 8.95 15.71
C ILE A 669 -7.51 8.10 15.73
N SER A 670 -7.86 7.52 14.58
CA SER A 670 -9.13 6.83 14.38
C SER A 670 -8.93 5.35 14.04
N LEU A 671 -9.25 4.46 14.97
CA LEU A 671 -8.96 3.04 14.89
C LEU A 671 -10.16 2.23 14.35
N HIS A 672 -9.89 1.42 13.33
CA HIS A 672 -10.90 0.54 12.74
C HIS A 672 -11.20 -0.70 13.61
N GLY A 673 -12.35 -1.31 13.36
CA GLY A 673 -12.76 -2.57 14.00
C GLY A 673 -11.98 -3.78 13.48
N ASN A 674 -12.26 -4.95 14.06
CA ASN A 674 -11.52 -6.18 13.77
C ASN A 674 -11.55 -6.54 12.28
N GLN A 675 -10.39 -6.75 11.66
CA GLN A 675 -10.19 -7.12 10.25
C GLN A 675 -10.75 -6.12 9.24
N ASN A 676 -11.21 -4.96 9.70
CA ASN A 676 -11.76 -3.95 8.80
C ASN A 676 -10.64 -3.26 8.04
N ASP A 677 -10.93 -2.85 6.82
CA ASP A 677 -10.07 -1.91 6.07
C ASP A 677 -9.94 -0.59 6.87
N PRO A 678 -8.74 -0.14 7.27
CA PRO A 678 -8.54 1.12 7.98
C PRO A 678 -9.19 2.34 7.31
N ARG A 679 -9.35 2.32 5.99
CA ARG A 679 -9.96 3.42 5.22
C ARG A 679 -11.45 3.59 5.50
N ILE A 680 -12.13 2.59 6.07
CA ILE A 680 -13.55 2.77 6.47
C ILE A 680 -13.71 3.92 7.45
N GLN A 681 -12.69 4.23 8.25
CA GLN A 681 -12.73 5.32 9.20
C GLN A 681 -12.80 6.67 8.49
N GLY A 682 -12.17 6.84 7.32
CA GLY A 682 -12.36 8.04 6.49
C GLY A 682 -13.67 8.02 5.69
N ASP A 683 -14.08 6.84 5.22
CA ASP A 683 -15.19 6.73 4.27
C ASP A 683 -16.58 6.76 4.92
N SER A 684 -16.71 6.27 6.15
CA SER A 684 -18.03 6.01 6.78
C SER A 684 -18.34 6.81 8.04
N THR A 685 -17.36 7.46 8.69
CA THR A 685 -17.56 8.06 10.04
C THR A 685 -17.97 9.53 10.02
N GLY A 686 -17.75 10.24 8.91
CA GLY A 686 -17.93 11.71 8.84
C GLY A 686 -16.72 12.52 9.34
N TRP A 687 -15.66 11.86 9.83
CA TRP A 687 -14.46 12.54 10.33
C TRP A 687 -13.78 13.45 9.29
N PRO A 688 -13.55 13.04 8.02
CA PRO A 688 -12.94 13.92 7.03
C PRO A 688 -13.80 15.14 6.67
N GLU A 689 -15.12 14.97 6.59
CA GLU A 689 -16.06 16.09 6.37
C GLU A 689 -15.96 17.12 7.50
N LEU A 690 -15.90 16.66 8.75
CA LEU A 690 -15.77 17.54 9.91
C LEU A 690 -14.38 18.16 10.02
N ALA A 691 -13.32 17.39 9.72
CA ALA A 691 -11.94 17.87 9.67
C ALA A 691 -11.79 19.06 8.72
N ALA A 692 -12.41 18.98 7.53
CA ALA A 692 -12.43 20.09 6.58
C ALA A 692 -13.14 21.34 7.11
N LYS A 693 -14.20 21.17 7.91
CA LYS A 693 -14.98 22.26 8.51
C LYS A 693 -14.27 22.92 9.70
N GLU A 694 -13.65 22.12 10.57
CA GLU A 694 -13.11 22.55 11.87
C GLU A 694 -11.58 22.65 11.89
N ASN A 695 -10.91 22.29 10.79
CA ASN A 695 -9.47 22.37 10.59
C ASN A 695 -8.64 21.56 11.62
N PHE A 696 -8.83 20.24 11.61
CA PHE A 696 -8.01 19.27 12.34
C PHE A 696 -7.57 18.12 11.43
N ILE A 697 -6.55 17.36 11.82
CA ILE A 697 -6.06 16.20 11.06
C ILE A 697 -6.69 14.92 11.61
N VAL A 698 -7.07 14.01 10.72
CA VAL A 698 -7.49 12.66 11.07
C VAL A 698 -6.51 11.66 10.48
N VAL A 699 -6.09 10.68 11.28
CA VAL A 699 -5.23 9.58 10.82
C VAL A 699 -5.83 8.24 11.21
N SER A 700 -5.90 7.33 10.26
CA SER A 700 -6.43 5.97 10.43
C SER A 700 -5.32 4.95 10.18
N PRO A 701 -4.65 4.46 11.23
CA PRO A 701 -3.60 3.46 11.12
C PRO A 701 -4.14 2.04 10.96
N GLU A 702 -3.37 1.19 10.28
CA GLU A 702 -3.47 -0.26 10.41
C GLU A 702 -2.74 -0.68 11.70
N TRP A 703 -3.52 -0.99 12.72
CA TRP A 703 -3.00 -1.17 14.08
C TRP A 703 -2.99 -2.64 14.52
N GLN A 704 -3.80 -3.49 13.88
CA GLN A 704 -3.91 -4.89 14.25
C GLN A 704 -2.71 -5.70 13.75
N SER A 705 -2.42 -6.82 14.42
CA SER A 705 -1.34 -7.72 14.00
C SER A 705 -1.54 -8.21 12.55
N LYS A 706 -0.42 -8.46 11.88
CA LYS A 706 -0.36 -8.87 10.47
C LYS A 706 -1.33 -9.99 10.10
N ASP A 707 -1.41 -11.02 10.94
CA ASP A 707 -2.28 -12.19 10.71
C ASP A 707 -3.79 -11.87 10.74
N SER A 708 -4.16 -10.72 11.28
CA SER A 708 -5.55 -10.29 11.47
C SER A 708 -5.90 -9.01 10.72
N ASN A 709 -4.93 -8.37 10.07
CA ASN A 709 -5.13 -7.03 9.54
C ASN A 709 -5.41 -7.02 8.04
N TYR A 710 -6.06 -5.97 7.55
CA TYR A 710 -6.63 -5.95 6.21
C TYR A 710 -5.54 -5.99 5.12
N PHE A 711 -4.45 -5.29 5.37
CA PHE A 711 -3.35 -5.14 4.41
C PHE A 711 -2.29 -6.25 4.48
N ASN A 712 -2.38 -7.16 5.46
CA ASN A 712 -1.36 -8.18 5.75
C ASN A 712 0.05 -7.55 5.92
N VAL A 713 0.12 -6.45 6.67
CA VAL A 713 1.35 -5.68 6.96
C VAL A 713 1.69 -5.73 8.45
N ASP A 714 2.83 -5.18 8.87
CA ASP A 714 3.13 -5.11 10.29
C ASP A 714 2.13 -4.14 10.97
N GLY A 715 1.52 -4.62 12.06
CA GLY A 715 0.55 -3.85 12.83
C GLY A 715 1.24 -2.88 13.77
N LEU A 716 0.78 -1.63 13.83
CA LEU A 716 1.39 -0.63 14.69
C LEU A 716 1.31 -0.99 16.18
N GLY A 717 0.22 -1.62 16.62
CA GLY A 717 -0.04 -1.85 18.05
C GLY A 717 0.04 -0.55 18.88
N ASP A 718 0.14 -0.71 20.19
CA ASP A 718 0.10 0.45 21.11
C ASP A 718 1.28 1.41 20.89
N ASP A 719 2.50 0.88 20.96
CA ASP A 719 3.73 1.68 20.91
C ASP A 719 3.91 2.32 19.53
N GLY A 720 3.50 1.62 18.47
CA GLY A 720 3.61 2.14 17.12
C GLY A 720 2.65 3.26 16.82
N VAL A 721 1.43 3.23 17.36
CA VAL A 721 0.53 4.39 17.27
C VAL A 721 1.16 5.62 17.92
N ILE A 722 1.83 5.46 19.06
CA ILE A 722 2.51 6.58 19.74
C ILE A 722 3.73 7.08 18.95
N ASN A 723 4.51 6.19 18.35
CA ASN A 723 5.63 6.60 17.51
C ASN A 723 5.16 7.27 16.21
N LEU A 724 4.10 6.77 15.59
CA LEU A 724 3.47 7.42 14.43
C LEU A 724 3.00 8.84 14.77
N ILE A 725 2.40 9.07 15.95
CA ILE A 725 2.03 10.43 16.39
C ILE A 725 3.25 11.37 16.40
N LYS A 726 4.42 10.89 16.86
CA LYS A 726 5.65 11.70 16.87
C LYS A 726 6.12 12.02 15.45
N ASP A 727 6.10 11.04 14.55
CA ASP A 727 6.46 11.23 13.14
C ASP A 727 5.52 12.23 12.46
N LEU A 728 4.22 12.14 12.76
CA LEU A 728 3.22 13.08 12.26
C LEU A 728 3.47 14.50 12.79
N GLN A 729 3.90 14.67 14.04
CA GLN A 729 4.25 16.00 14.59
C GLN A 729 5.49 16.62 13.90
N VAL A 730 6.41 15.78 13.42
CA VAL A 730 7.55 16.23 12.60
C VAL A 730 7.06 16.60 11.19
N LYS A 731 6.28 15.72 10.56
CA LYS A 731 5.70 15.93 9.21
C LYS A 731 4.78 17.15 9.16
N TYR A 732 4.00 17.38 10.21
CA TYR A 732 3.05 18.46 10.37
C TYR A 732 3.32 19.25 11.66
N PRO A 733 4.25 20.22 11.64
CA PRO A 733 4.56 21.07 12.80
C PRO A 733 3.36 21.88 13.33
N GLN A 734 2.28 21.95 12.57
CA GLN A 734 1.00 22.54 12.95
C GLN A 734 0.27 21.71 14.01
N ILE A 735 0.55 20.42 14.14
CA ILE A 735 -0.09 19.57 15.14
C ILE A 735 0.18 20.12 16.54
N ASP A 736 -0.90 20.35 17.26
CA ASP A 736 -0.90 20.81 18.64
C ASP A 736 -0.74 19.59 19.57
N PRO A 737 0.44 19.39 20.20
CA PRO A 737 0.68 18.27 21.09
C PRO A 737 -0.23 18.24 22.31
N SER A 738 -0.91 19.34 22.65
CA SER A 738 -1.89 19.38 23.74
C SER A 738 -3.27 18.85 23.33
N ARG A 739 -3.57 18.71 22.04
CA ARG A 739 -4.89 18.35 21.51
C ARG A 739 -4.80 17.16 20.56
N ILE A 740 -4.40 16.04 21.13
CA ILE A 740 -4.40 14.73 20.47
C ILE A 740 -5.49 13.88 21.10
N TYR A 741 -6.33 13.30 20.25
CA TYR A 741 -7.46 12.48 20.66
C TYR A 741 -7.39 11.11 19.99
N VAL A 742 -7.98 10.10 20.62
CA VAL A 742 -8.15 8.78 20.03
C VAL A 742 -9.62 8.41 20.01
N ASN A 743 -10.06 7.84 18.89
CA ASN A 743 -11.36 7.21 18.78
C ASN A 743 -11.27 5.86 18.06
N GLY A 744 -12.31 5.05 18.16
CA GLY A 744 -12.38 3.81 17.40
C GLY A 744 -13.73 3.11 17.42
N LEU A 745 -13.91 2.25 16.41
CA LEU A 745 -15.08 1.38 16.24
C LEU A 745 -14.78 -0.03 16.76
N SER A 746 -15.73 -0.67 17.44
CA SER A 746 -15.65 -2.12 17.76
C SER A 746 -14.36 -2.48 18.50
N LEU A 747 -13.54 -3.38 17.95
CA LEU A 747 -12.23 -3.73 18.49
C LEU A 747 -11.25 -2.53 18.53
N GLY A 748 -11.33 -1.60 17.59
CA GLY A 748 -10.59 -0.33 17.65
C GLY A 748 -11.11 0.58 18.78
N GLY A 749 -12.38 0.46 19.14
CA GLY A 749 -12.95 1.07 20.35
C GLY A 749 -12.40 0.44 21.64
N ALA A 750 -12.28 -0.90 21.66
CA ALA A 750 -11.63 -1.63 22.75
C ALA A 750 -10.17 -1.15 22.94
N GLU A 751 -9.43 -1.04 21.84
CA GLU A 751 -8.07 -0.53 21.82
C GLU A 751 -8.00 0.92 22.30
N SER A 752 -8.98 1.76 21.92
CA SER A 752 -9.06 3.16 22.35
C SER A 752 -9.21 3.29 23.88
N PHE A 753 -9.95 2.39 24.55
CA PHE A 753 -9.98 2.35 26.02
C PHE A 753 -8.57 2.17 26.59
N LYS A 754 -7.84 1.18 26.08
CA LYS A 754 -6.50 0.82 26.55
C LYS A 754 -5.49 1.93 26.27
N LEU A 755 -5.44 2.44 25.04
CA LEU A 755 -4.54 3.52 24.64
C LEU A 755 -4.74 4.80 25.45
N GLY A 756 -6.00 5.19 25.66
CA GLY A 756 -6.35 6.37 26.45
C GLY A 756 -5.81 6.32 27.88
N LEU A 757 -5.82 5.15 28.50
CA LEU A 757 -5.28 4.96 29.86
C LEU A 757 -3.75 4.83 29.87
N LYS A 758 -3.16 4.04 28.97
CA LYS A 758 -1.70 3.82 28.94
C LYS A 758 -0.94 5.09 28.57
N ASN A 759 -1.52 5.92 27.71
CA ASN A 759 -0.89 7.10 27.13
C ASN A 759 -1.68 8.37 27.44
N SER A 760 -2.24 8.46 28.65
CA SER A 760 -3.06 9.61 29.06
C SER A 760 -2.30 10.93 29.07
N ASN A 761 -0.98 10.92 29.22
CA ASN A 761 -0.14 12.10 29.07
C ASN A 761 -0.13 12.67 27.64
N ILE A 762 -0.50 11.86 26.64
CA ILE A 762 -0.58 12.23 25.22
C ILE A 762 -2.03 12.52 24.83
N PHE A 763 -2.95 11.60 25.14
CA PHE A 763 -4.34 11.73 24.74
C PHE A 763 -5.13 12.63 25.70
N ALA A 764 -5.67 13.72 25.15
CA ALA A 764 -6.53 14.66 25.88
C ALA A 764 -7.96 14.15 26.07
N GLY A 765 -8.39 13.14 25.32
CA GLY A 765 -9.70 12.52 25.46
C GLY A 765 -9.88 11.31 24.54
N VAL A 766 -10.84 10.47 24.90
CA VAL A 766 -11.16 9.21 24.25
C VAL A 766 -12.63 9.22 23.84
N ALA A 767 -12.93 8.85 22.60
CA ALA A 767 -14.30 8.66 22.13
C ALA A 767 -14.48 7.28 21.50
N ILE A 768 -15.57 6.59 21.80
CA ILE A 768 -15.73 5.17 21.44
C ILE A 768 -17.07 4.97 20.77
N THR A 769 -17.06 4.30 19.61
CA THR A 769 -18.27 3.84 18.90
C THR A 769 -18.35 2.32 19.01
N SER A 770 -19.39 1.82 19.65
CA SER A 770 -19.71 0.39 19.78
C SER A 770 -18.50 -0.45 20.22
N GLY A 771 -17.71 0.06 21.16
CA GLY A 771 -16.48 -0.61 21.61
C GLY A 771 -16.81 -1.90 22.35
N VAL A 772 -16.18 -3.01 21.95
CA VAL A 772 -16.29 -4.31 22.62
C VAL A 772 -15.34 -4.39 23.82
N ASN A 773 -15.60 -5.27 24.78
CA ASN A 773 -14.82 -5.31 26.02
C ASN A 773 -13.72 -6.38 26.06
N VAL A 774 -13.06 -6.66 24.93
CA VAL A 774 -12.07 -7.77 24.84
C VAL A 774 -10.77 -7.52 25.63
N PHE A 775 -10.49 -6.27 26.02
CA PHE A 775 -9.31 -5.90 26.81
C PHE A 775 -9.64 -5.53 28.27
N ALA A 776 -10.80 -5.94 28.78
CA ALA A 776 -11.32 -5.58 30.11
C ALA A 776 -10.31 -5.78 31.24
N ASP A 777 -9.66 -6.95 31.29
CA ASP A 777 -8.72 -7.30 32.36
C ASP A 777 -7.49 -6.39 32.35
N GLU A 778 -6.96 -6.06 31.16
CA GLU A 778 -5.82 -5.15 31.03
C GLU A 778 -6.22 -3.72 31.40
N VAL A 779 -7.36 -3.24 30.88
CA VAL A 779 -7.92 -1.91 31.20
C VAL A 779 -8.14 -1.75 32.70
N THR A 780 -8.75 -2.74 33.36
CA THR A 780 -9.00 -2.74 34.81
C THR A 780 -7.69 -2.72 35.59
N LYS A 781 -6.72 -3.56 35.20
CA LYS A 781 -5.40 -3.62 35.86
C LYS A 781 -4.63 -2.31 35.74
N ILE A 782 -4.71 -1.63 34.59
CA ILE A 782 -4.12 -0.30 34.41
C ILE A 782 -4.78 0.69 35.36
N ALA A 783 -6.12 0.74 35.38
CA ALA A 783 -6.88 1.66 36.23
C ALA A 783 -6.60 1.45 37.73
N ASP A 784 -6.34 0.22 38.17
CA ASP A 784 -6.05 -0.10 39.56
C ASP A 784 -4.81 0.60 40.13
N THR A 785 -3.82 0.83 39.28
CA THR A 785 -2.53 1.43 39.66
C THR A 785 -2.33 2.84 39.08
N TYR A 786 -3.32 3.35 38.35
CA TYR A 786 -3.23 4.56 37.56
C TYR A 786 -2.99 5.84 38.39
N LYS A 787 -2.13 6.73 37.85
CA LYS A 787 -1.74 8.02 38.47
C LYS A 787 -1.70 9.20 37.49
N GLY A 788 -2.08 9.01 36.22
CA GLY A 788 -1.89 9.97 35.12
C GLY A 788 -2.88 11.13 35.03
N GLY A 789 -3.70 11.37 36.07
CA GLY A 789 -4.78 12.38 36.05
C GLY A 789 -5.97 11.99 35.16
N GLU A 790 -7.00 12.82 35.11
CA GLU A 790 -8.26 12.52 34.41
C GLU A 790 -8.07 12.12 32.94
N VAL A 791 -8.87 11.17 32.47
CA VAL A 791 -8.96 10.71 31.07
C VAL A 791 -10.42 10.82 30.63
N PRO A 792 -10.80 11.91 29.93
CA PRO A 792 -12.17 12.09 29.49
C PRO A 792 -12.61 10.99 28.52
N LEU A 793 -13.80 10.44 28.76
CA LEU A 793 -14.36 9.35 27.95
C LEU A 793 -15.77 9.69 27.46
N LEU A 794 -15.97 9.56 26.16
CA LEU A 794 -17.30 9.44 25.56
C LEU A 794 -17.47 8.01 25.04
N TYR A 795 -18.49 7.30 25.50
CA TYR A 795 -18.85 5.99 24.97
C TYR A 795 -20.23 6.05 24.31
N MET A 796 -20.28 5.70 23.03
CA MET A 796 -21.48 5.65 22.21
C MET A 796 -21.72 4.22 21.74
N CYS A 797 -22.97 3.75 21.78
CA CYS A 797 -23.33 2.44 21.24
C CYS A 797 -24.78 2.47 20.77
N GLY A 798 -25.06 1.74 19.69
CA GLY A 798 -26.42 1.56 19.19
C GLY A 798 -27.20 0.51 19.99
N ASP A 799 -28.49 0.70 20.19
CA ASP A 799 -29.31 -0.26 20.94
C ASP A 799 -29.69 -1.53 20.15
N HIS A 800 -29.33 -1.59 18.87
CA HIS A 800 -29.43 -2.78 18.01
C HIS A 800 -28.08 -3.49 17.83
N ASP A 801 -27.06 -3.11 18.60
CA ASP A 801 -25.77 -3.75 18.58
C ASP A 801 -25.87 -5.25 18.93
N PHE A 802 -25.56 -6.13 17.96
CA PHE A 802 -25.69 -7.57 18.18
C PHE A 802 -24.71 -8.15 19.20
N PHE A 803 -23.58 -7.47 19.48
CA PHE A 803 -22.67 -7.87 20.55
C PHE A 803 -23.23 -7.54 21.94
N GLN A 804 -24.36 -6.82 22.00
CA GLN A 804 -25.10 -6.47 23.22
C GLN A 804 -24.25 -5.74 24.26
N MET A 805 -23.46 -4.77 23.82
CA MET A 805 -22.76 -3.87 24.72
C MET A 805 -23.72 -3.01 25.54
N ILE A 806 -24.90 -2.70 24.98
CA ILE A 806 -26.04 -2.14 25.70
C ILE A 806 -27.34 -2.89 25.35
N PRO A 807 -28.30 -3.05 26.30
CA PRO A 807 -28.14 -2.83 27.73
C PRO A 807 -27.02 -3.69 28.33
N VAL A 808 -26.23 -3.11 29.24
CA VAL A 808 -24.98 -3.72 29.76
C VAL A 808 -25.19 -5.03 30.51
N ASP A 809 -26.43 -5.36 30.87
CA ASP A 809 -26.81 -6.62 31.52
C ASP A 809 -27.07 -7.76 30.53
N GLY A 810 -26.88 -7.53 29.22
CA GLY A 810 -27.10 -8.52 28.16
C GLY A 810 -28.58 -8.78 27.88
N SER A 811 -29.48 -7.90 28.32
CA SER A 811 -30.93 -8.04 28.10
C SER A 811 -31.41 -7.57 26.72
N SER A 812 -30.49 -7.19 25.82
CA SER A 812 -30.87 -6.71 24.49
C SER A 812 -31.63 -7.77 23.71
N LYS A 813 -32.83 -7.42 23.24
CA LYS A 813 -33.62 -8.30 22.36
C LYS A 813 -33.04 -8.43 20.94
N PHE A 814 -32.09 -7.57 20.59
CA PHE A 814 -31.42 -7.55 19.28
C PHE A 814 -30.04 -8.23 19.33
N GLY A 815 -29.59 -8.55 20.54
CA GLY A 815 -28.31 -9.17 20.79
C GLY A 815 -28.26 -10.65 20.46
N THR A 816 -27.10 -11.16 20.02
CA THR A 816 -26.90 -12.59 19.84
C THR A 816 -26.62 -13.30 21.16
N GLN A 817 -27.40 -14.32 21.50
CA GLN A 817 -27.14 -15.15 22.69
C GLN A 817 -25.83 -15.94 22.58
N PHE A 818 -25.34 -16.15 21.36
CA PHE A 818 -24.13 -16.93 21.08
C PHE A 818 -23.17 -16.19 20.15
N LEU A 819 -21.89 -16.12 20.52
CA LEU A 819 -20.79 -15.68 19.65
C LEU A 819 -19.84 -16.86 19.47
N PHE A 820 -19.56 -17.23 18.22
CA PHE A 820 -18.68 -18.34 17.87
C PHE A 820 -19.01 -19.68 18.57
N GLY A 821 -20.31 -19.95 18.75
CA GLY A 821 -20.80 -21.19 19.39
C GLY A 821 -20.73 -21.21 20.92
N LYS A 822 -20.35 -20.11 21.57
CA LYS A 822 -20.36 -19.94 23.03
C LYS A 822 -21.44 -18.99 23.47
N GLN A 823 -22.11 -19.29 24.58
CA GLN A 823 -23.08 -18.37 25.16
C GLN A 823 -22.32 -17.15 25.68
N VAL A 824 -22.65 -15.97 25.15
CA VAL A 824 -21.86 -14.75 25.37
C VAL A 824 -21.78 -14.40 26.85
N TRP A 825 -22.84 -14.67 27.61
CA TRP A 825 -23.09 -14.11 28.94
C TRP A 825 -22.88 -15.08 30.12
N ASP A 826 -22.71 -16.38 29.87
CA ASP A 826 -22.67 -17.40 30.93
C ASP A 826 -21.26 -17.84 31.32
N GLU A 827 -20.23 -17.50 30.53
CA GLU A 827 -18.86 -18.01 30.72
C GLU A 827 -17.81 -16.93 31.07
N ASP A 828 -18.06 -15.64 30.81
CA ASP A 828 -17.05 -14.59 30.98
C ASP A 828 -17.60 -13.30 31.60
N LYS A 829 -17.12 -12.93 32.79
CA LYS A 829 -17.43 -11.66 33.46
C LYS A 829 -16.94 -10.42 32.68
N ASN A 830 -16.11 -10.61 31.65
CA ASN A 830 -15.48 -9.56 30.85
C ASN A 830 -16.26 -9.18 29.59
N VAL A 831 -17.35 -9.86 29.22
CA VAL A 831 -18.17 -9.48 28.04
C VAL A 831 -19.10 -8.27 28.27
N HIS A 832 -19.22 -7.78 29.51
CA HIS A 832 -19.95 -6.55 29.81
C HIS A 832 -19.02 -5.35 29.67
N ILE A 833 -19.35 -4.35 28.84
CA ILE A 833 -18.57 -3.09 28.77
C ILE A 833 -18.47 -2.36 30.13
N PHE A 834 -19.35 -2.72 31.07
CA PHE A 834 -19.45 -2.16 32.41
C PHE A 834 -18.13 -2.10 33.17
N SER A 835 -17.26 -3.12 33.12
CA SER A 835 -15.97 -3.10 33.83
C SER A 835 -15.01 -2.05 33.27
N SER A 836 -15.01 -1.82 31.96
CA SER A 836 -14.25 -0.74 31.35
C SER A 836 -14.80 0.64 31.72
N LEU A 837 -16.13 0.77 31.88
CA LEU A 837 -16.73 2.00 32.39
C LEU A 837 -16.30 2.27 33.84
N GLN A 838 -16.33 1.25 34.72
CA GLN A 838 -15.85 1.36 36.11
C GLN A 838 -14.35 1.73 36.19
N ALA A 839 -13.53 1.17 35.30
CA ALA A 839 -12.12 1.55 35.18
C ALA A 839 -11.98 3.06 34.89
N TYR A 840 -12.80 3.59 33.98
CA TYR A 840 -12.81 5.02 33.67
C TYR A 840 -13.42 5.90 34.78
N GLU A 841 -14.39 5.41 35.55
CA GLU A 841 -14.85 6.10 36.77
C GLU A 841 -13.69 6.27 37.76
N LYS A 842 -12.93 5.19 37.98
CA LYS A 842 -11.79 5.15 38.90
C LYS A 842 -10.67 6.12 38.51
N VAL A 843 -10.24 6.12 37.24
CA VAL A 843 -9.14 7.01 36.80
C VAL A 843 -9.54 8.49 36.79
N ASN A 844 -10.84 8.78 36.68
CA ASN A 844 -11.39 10.14 36.71
C ASN A 844 -11.77 10.63 38.12
N GLY A 845 -11.52 9.83 39.16
CA GLY A 845 -11.83 10.18 40.54
C GLY A 845 -13.33 10.23 40.84
N LEU A 846 -14.13 9.49 40.07
CA LEU A 846 -15.57 9.34 40.28
C LEU A 846 -15.84 8.18 41.26
N PRO A 847 -17.01 8.18 41.94
CA PRO A 847 -17.49 6.98 42.63
C PRO A 847 -17.62 5.83 41.63
N VAL A 848 -17.09 4.66 41.97
CA VAL A 848 -17.22 3.45 41.14
C VAL A 848 -18.62 2.87 41.34
N SER A 849 -19.40 2.80 40.28
CA SER A 849 -20.81 2.40 40.31
C SER A 849 -20.98 0.88 40.40
N GLU A 850 -22.01 0.43 41.13
CA GLU A 850 -22.57 -0.91 40.97
C GLU A 850 -23.66 -0.90 39.90
N MET A 851 -23.81 -2.00 39.16
CA MET A 851 -24.78 -2.07 38.07
C MET A 851 -26.22 -1.97 38.62
N ASN A 852 -26.95 -0.96 38.14
CA ASN A 852 -28.34 -0.71 38.49
C ASN A 852 -29.15 -0.25 37.26
N MET A 853 -29.77 -1.20 36.57
CA MET A 853 -30.58 -0.93 35.38
C MET A 853 -31.81 -0.04 35.62
N LYS A 854 -32.23 0.16 36.90
CA LYS A 854 -33.29 1.12 37.24
C LYS A 854 -32.81 2.57 37.21
N ALA A 855 -31.50 2.81 37.38
CA ALA A 855 -30.91 4.14 37.34
C ALA A 855 -30.66 4.63 35.90
N ASN A 856 -30.33 3.69 35.01
CA ASN A 856 -30.19 3.91 33.58
C ASN A 856 -30.39 2.58 32.84
N GLU A 857 -31.32 2.55 31.88
CA GLU A 857 -31.74 1.32 31.20
C GLU A 857 -30.73 0.77 30.18
N TYR A 858 -29.69 1.53 29.83
CA TYR A 858 -28.66 1.10 28.87
C TYR A 858 -27.36 0.73 29.58
N TYR A 859 -26.86 1.61 30.43
CA TYR A 859 -25.54 1.49 31.05
C TYR A 859 -25.55 0.99 32.48
N GLY A 860 -26.72 0.95 33.14
CA GLY A 860 -26.80 0.55 34.54
C GLY A 860 -26.02 1.46 35.50
N ILE A 861 -25.65 2.66 35.08
CA ILE A 861 -24.92 3.67 35.87
C ILE A 861 -25.87 4.83 36.17
N ALA A 862 -25.85 5.35 37.39
CA ALA A 862 -26.60 6.55 37.73
C ALA A 862 -25.91 7.78 37.10
N LEU A 863 -26.47 8.29 35.99
CA LEU A 863 -25.92 9.43 35.26
C LEU A 863 -26.63 10.73 35.63
N ASP A 864 -25.88 11.83 35.59
CA ASP A 864 -26.40 13.19 35.64
C ASP A 864 -26.91 13.63 34.25
N ASN A 865 -27.73 14.68 34.22
CA ASN A 865 -28.20 15.34 33.00
C ASN A 865 -28.83 14.39 31.96
N GLN A 866 -29.44 13.30 32.42
CA GLN A 866 -30.04 12.31 31.55
C GLN A 866 -31.16 12.90 30.71
N ARG A 867 -31.09 12.71 29.38
CA ARG A 867 -32.09 13.25 28.46
C ARG A 867 -32.09 12.53 27.11
N TRP A 868 -33.26 12.56 26.47
CA TRP A 868 -33.38 12.30 25.04
C TRP A 868 -32.91 13.52 24.24
N THR A 869 -32.15 13.25 23.18
CA THR A 869 -31.68 14.21 22.20
C THR A 869 -31.65 13.57 20.81
N LYS A 870 -31.18 14.29 19.80
CA LYS A 870 -30.97 13.78 18.44
C LYS A 870 -29.48 13.63 18.12
N LEU A 871 -29.18 12.58 17.35
CA LEU A 871 -27.93 12.40 16.62
C LEU A 871 -28.33 12.23 15.15
N GLY A 872 -28.10 13.26 14.32
CA GLY A 872 -28.68 13.30 12.97
C GLY A 872 -30.21 13.15 13.01
N ASP A 873 -30.73 12.11 12.35
CA ASP A 873 -32.15 11.76 12.35
C ASP A 873 -32.55 10.77 13.47
N LYS A 874 -31.59 10.18 14.16
CA LYS A 874 -31.80 9.17 15.21
C LYS A 874 -32.05 9.80 16.58
N ASP A 875 -32.90 9.16 17.37
CA ASP A 875 -33.00 9.46 18.80
C ASP A 875 -31.79 8.92 19.54
N MET A 876 -31.33 9.65 20.54
CA MET A 876 -30.18 9.27 21.35
C MET A 876 -30.44 9.63 22.81
N TYR A 877 -30.22 8.68 23.71
CA TYR A 877 -30.33 8.89 25.14
C TYR A 877 -28.94 9.07 25.73
N VAL A 878 -28.72 10.20 26.40
CA VAL A 878 -27.40 10.60 26.88
C VAL A 878 -27.41 10.89 28.37
N GLY A 879 -26.26 10.74 29.02
CA GLY A 879 -26.03 11.18 30.40
C GLY A 879 -24.54 11.36 30.68
N THR A 880 -24.23 12.15 31.71
CA THR A 880 -22.86 12.56 32.05
C THR A 880 -22.47 12.13 33.46
N LEU A 881 -21.16 11.98 33.70
CA LEU A 881 -20.57 11.98 35.04
C LEU A 881 -19.54 13.10 35.13
N SER A 882 -19.61 13.86 36.22
CA SER A 882 -18.73 15.00 36.48
C SER A 882 -17.95 14.81 37.76
N ASN A 883 -16.70 15.27 37.77
CA ASN A 883 -15.92 15.45 38.99
C ASN A 883 -15.86 16.94 39.34
N ASN A 884 -15.01 17.32 40.32
CA ASN A 884 -14.88 18.72 40.75
C ASN A 884 -14.39 19.69 39.65
N ASN A 885 -13.80 19.17 38.57
CA ASN A 885 -13.24 19.96 37.47
C ASN A 885 -14.21 20.12 36.30
N GLY A 886 -15.18 19.20 36.14
CA GLY A 886 -16.19 19.26 35.09
C GLY A 886 -16.68 17.88 34.66
N VAL A 887 -17.37 17.83 33.51
CA VAL A 887 -17.77 16.57 32.86
C VAL A 887 -16.50 15.84 32.43
N VAL A 888 -16.38 14.57 32.79
CA VAL A 888 -15.24 13.71 32.44
C VAL A 888 -15.69 12.39 31.82
N MET A 889 -16.96 12.01 31.98
CA MET A 889 -17.54 10.91 31.21
C MET A 889 -18.88 11.30 30.64
N GLU A 890 -19.17 10.81 29.44
CA GLU A 890 -20.48 10.91 28.79
C GLU A 890 -20.81 9.57 28.13
N LEU A 891 -22.02 9.08 28.35
CA LEU A 891 -22.50 7.81 27.80
C LEU A 891 -23.72 8.08 26.93
N ALA A 892 -23.77 7.48 25.75
CA ALA A 892 -24.79 7.75 24.74
C ALA A 892 -25.30 6.47 24.05
N ALA A 893 -26.57 6.16 24.27
CA ALA A 893 -27.28 5.08 23.60
C ALA A 893 -28.02 5.62 22.37
N VAL A 894 -27.68 5.15 21.18
CA VAL A 894 -28.29 5.60 19.91
C VAL A 894 -29.40 4.62 19.52
N LYS A 895 -30.59 5.13 19.22
CA LYS A 895 -31.72 4.31 18.78
C LYS A 895 -31.60 3.90 17.32
N ASP A 896 -32.04 2.67 17.05
CA ASP A 896 -32.13 2.12 15.71
C ASP A 896 -30.78 2.19 14.99
N LEU A 897 -29.72 1.76 15.69
CA LEU A 897 -28.37 1.69 15.16
C LEU A 897 -27.73 0.36 15.57
N ALA A 898 -27.25 -0.39 14.58
CA ALA A 898 -26.52 -1.65 14.74
C ALA A 898 -25.06 -1.42 15.13
N HIS A 899 -24.26 -2.48 15.22
CA HIS A 899 -22.83 -2.41 15.53
C HIS A 899 -22.00 -1.82 14.35
N TRP A 900 -22.13 -0.51 14.08
CA TRP A 900 -21.44 0.18 13.00
C TRP A 900 -21.31 1.70 13.21
N ASN A 901 -20.54 2.36 12.34
CA ASN A 901 -20.39 3.82 12.29
C ASN A 901 -21.67 4.51 11.79
N TYR A 902 -21.94 5.70 12.32
CA TYR A 902 -22.99 6.60 11.84
C TYR A 902 -22.45 8.04 11.73
N LYS A 903 -22.46 8.63 10.53
CA LYS A 903 -21.71 9.87 10.22
C LYS A 903 -21.87 11.04 11.21
N PRO A 904 -23.08 11.32 11.74
CA PRO A 904 -23.25 12.39 12.74
C PRO A 904 -22.45 12.18 14.04
N GLU A 905 -21.97 10.97 14.33
CA GLU A 905 -21.13 10.66 15.48
C GLU A 905 -19.85 11.49 15.51
N ALA A 906 -19.21 11.76 14.36
CA ALA A 906 -17.97 12.55 14.33
C ALA A 906 -18.16 13.95 14.95
N GLU A 907 -19.25 14.65 14.60
CA GLU A 907 -19.53 15.99 15.16
C GLU A 907 -19.87 15.91 16.65
N TYR A 908 -20.58 14.87 17.06
CA TYR A 908 -20.89 14.64 18.47
C TYR A 908 -19.63 14.38 19.30
N GLN A 909 -18.78 13.45 18.84
CA GLN A 909 -17.51 13.10 19.47
C GLN A 909 -16.57 14.29 19.52
N TRP A 910 -16.45 15.04 18.42
CA TRP A 910 -15.63 16.25 18.38
C TRP A 910 -16.06 17.30 19.40
N ASN A 911 -17.37 17.53 19.55
CA ASN A 911 -17.91 18.50 20.50
C ASN A 911 -17.65 18.09 21.95
N PHE A 912 -17.51 16.79 22.24
CA PHE A 912 -17.01 16.32 23.53
C PHE A 912 -15.49 16.54 23.65
N LEU A 913 -14.70 16.00 22.71
CA LEU A 913 -13.24 15.95 22.77
C LEU A 913 -12.58 17.34 22.83
N LYS A 914 -13.07 18.30 22.03
CA LYS A 914 -12.44 19.63 21.91
C LYS A 914 -12.49 20.47 23.20
N LYS A 915 -13.28 20.04 24.19
CA LYS A 915 -13.33 20.63 25.54
C LYS A 915 -12.07 20.34 26.36
N TYR A 916 -11.18 19.48 25.89
CA TYR A 916 -10.02 19.04 26.66
C TYR A 916 -8.71 19.28 25.92
N SER A 917 -7.67 19.59 26.68
CA SER A 917 -6.27 19.61 26.22
C SER A 917 -5.34 19.09 27.31
N ARG A 918 -4.09 18.75 26.97
CA ARG A 918 -3.05 18.29 27.91
C ARG A 918 -1.99 19.36 28.09
N ASN A 919 -1.58 19.58 29.33
CA ASN A 919 -0.30 20.25 29.57
C ASN A 919 0.82 19.30 29.14
N THR A 920 1.57 19.67 28.11
CA THR A 920 2.56 18.79 27.46
C THR A 920 3.79 18.50 28.32
N GLU A 921 4.03 19.27 29.38
CA GLU A 921 5.14 19.05 30.31
C GLU A 921 4.75 18.11 31.46
N THR A 922 3.50 18.23 31.95
CA THR A 922 3.04 17.55 33.17
C THR A 922 2.04 16.43 32.91
N GLY A 923 1.48 16.32 31.70
CA GLY A 923 0.40 15.39 31.34
C GLY A 923 -0.96 15.74 31.96
N LYS A 924 -1.07 16.81 32.76
CA LYS A 924 -2.33 17.19 33.40
C LYS A 924 -3.37 17.64 32.37
N LEU A 925 -4.61 17.23 32.60
CA LEU A 925 -5.75 17.63 31.78
C LEU A 925 -6.14 19.09 32.07
N ASN A 926 -6.38 19.84 31.01
CA ASN A 926 -6.98 21.16 31.04
C ASN A 926 -8.39 21.09 30.46
N PHE A 927 -9.35 21.69 31.16
CA PHE A 927 -10.71 21.89 30.68
C PHE A 927 -10.76 23.23 29.94
N ASN A 928 -10.87 23.17 28.62
CA ASN A 928 -11.05 24.34 27.77
C ASN A 928 -12.47 24.88 28.04
N LYS A 929 -12.54 26.08 28.60
CA LYS A 929 -13.81 26.76 28.92
C LYS A 929 -14.43 27.42 27.70
#